data_AF-A0A1I6L1W5-F1
#
_entry.id   AF-A0A1I6L1W5-F1
#
_cell.length_a   1.000
_cell.length_b   1.000
_cell.length_c   1.000
_cell.angle_alpha   90.00
_cell.angle_beta   90.00
_cell.angle_gamma   90.00
#
_symmetry.space_group_name_H-M   'P 1'
#
loop_
_entity.id
_entity.type
_entity.pdbx_description
1 polymer ?
#
loop_
_entity_poly.entity_id
_entity_poly.type
_entity_poly.pdbx_seq_one_letter_code
_entity_poly.pdbx_strand_id
1 'polypeptide(L)'
;MSSETNTRISRLLDRYRDLEPDRRQHIIKELERFRRHRVEGLVPYFESLVKLLRWESGPNSDHLAKLLIDCLSDHPDRIETETLIAVSELACSPEPPVRELGLKALRRLYEQDSEAIEAPFTSSEISDWMDEGADRRALAYRILGVTVADDAVEKLADAYSNEESLAKKASEAALEDIASISTSWLNGQDPLAGAKNLEHLAQRVPQIAVEQEAALREGLTADSKSVVSRCAAALIKLGYSEYGDQLDAAALLERLSDFDRVAAGRATGVCIGSQSAVDPDPVQQLLNGIEAKRTRDNQRVQLVALLEVSNQKPESVASYADRLRELNSGITGQARKYYIDLLGNIISHSENEGAVAPLLLEELNSTNDERVKMACKELSETNLYPLPQVVHMARNRGEEEISTPAHKIFKRSRPPTFDVADQLAVDKAEGNLEALESNLRYQTEPGRWDPVLLPAYERQRLATVRERFRQGKGGYTLLPHDVPEMGILAAAELALEGLHHDRMSVDIVVYSPGTSNLWGTFKDIQMAFRKFGLCSIPGITTAARPLDEVVTVSRVTDSGIKPWGEPASDNKIILTKSLMDIDSIDPDAVVCNFLGRRPSEFEPQLEEEDNVLESYPVFSLYPFTAKIEAPGTWPKYGYPESIPEATEQLLPGIPDQADFGRCSTSRSVSTPASNVIEQLRQLATDRSLTIERLETDEIIGRLKTMHRLAIELDGDETEQVARAFRKQTRFVQSLPVPLDTYDEWVREESTGRGRYASDPSHQRIDDMDSLKEDPASAMVPGAVYDYLTELRALFKILRRENPTYTRLLREIREQIDTEDRLAVLFQKRSMKQAFEYALLNDIGQTAGELKDRGVYILRPDELRKVGEVDDVIMTKPLAPSQTQFYMAPLFKSMQIIVYGENTSQYVSNGIEERLETLRARRELPADADWPRPPVVETISNDSNSDLQLGSQDGSDSELRQSEDNGAVEEIWTQFEPVDQSEAGSSDVNNPSTARPSAEESWKVQILTESGVELLKPSTESILVERNEGPLSGNQYVWTTAGDLEPGDNFLVIPDEVRDQVFEEALEAVYGDDMGGTDLVDGLEIWWETLRDIHSEYDDLETVYTLLSQTELEKSRANVVEWFRAVEQAEKPLDLPTNSDFRIGPNKVNDIKTIGKAFDYQDLLENATAIGRAMRLSRGESRPQGQELNELVISQLLNPSSDFARDVTEYSAGTIRHVGKQY
;
A
#
# COMPACT_ATOMS: atom_id res chain seq x y z
N MET A 1 -24.01 -95.07 42.34
CA MET A 1 -25.24 -94.36 41.94
C MET A 1 -25.07 -93.51 40.66
N SER A 2 -23.94 -93.56 39.94
CA SER A 2 -23.74 -92.80 38.70
C SER A 2 -24.42 -93.41 37.45
N SER A 3 -24.68 -94.72 37.42
CA SER A 3 -25.32 -95.37 36.27
C SER A 3 -26.83 -95.12 36.18
N GLU A 4 -27.55 -95.03 37.30
CA GLU A 4 -29.02 -94.86 37.31
C GLU A 4 -29.46 -93.47 36.84
N THR A 5 -28.68 -92.42 37.13
CA THR A 5 -29.00 -91.03 36.72
C THR A 5 -28.84 -90.83 35.21
N ASN A 6 -27.75 -91.35 34.63
CA ASN A 6 -27.55 -91.36 33.19
C ASN A 6 -28.67 -92.14 32.49
N THR A 7 -29.06 -93.28 33.05
CA THR A 7 -30.18 -94.07 32.50
C THR A 7 -31.51 -93.31 32.59
N ARG A 8 -31.72 -92.48 33.62
CA ARG A 8 -32.95 -91.68 33.77
C ARG A 8 -32.99 -90.49 32.82
N ILE A 9 -31.88 -89.78 32.64
CA ILE A 9 -31.76 -88.69 31.66
C ILE A 9 -31.92 -89.27 30.24
N SER A 10 -31.23 -90.36 29.90
CA SER A 10 -31.41 -91.02 28.59
C SER A 10 -32.86 -91.47 28.36
N ARG A 11 -33.54 -92.04 29.36
CA ARG A 11 -34.98 -92.39 29.23
C ARG A 11 -35.88 -91.17 29.06
N LEU A 12 -35.55 -90.04 29.70
CA LEU A 12 -36.28 -88.79 29.49
C LEU A 12 -36.06 -88.25 28.09
N LEU A 13 -34.85 -88.37 27.53
CA LEU A 13 -34.52 -87.97 26.16
C LEU A 13 -35.16 -88.89 25.11
N ASP A 14 -35.17 -90.21 25.34
CA ASP A 14 -35.87 -91.16 24.47
C ASP A 14 -37.38 -90.85 24.46
N ARG A 15 -37.98 -90.62 25.63
CA ARG A 15 -39.37 -90.16 25.74
C ARG A 15 -39.60 -88.79 25.10
N TYR A 16 -38.62 -87.89 25.18
CA TYR A 16 -38.71 -86.57 24.57
C TYR A 16 -38.93 -86.66 23.06
N ARG A 17 -38.23 -87.60 22.42
CA ARG A 17 -38.31 -87.86 20.98
C ARG A 17 -39.68 -88.40 20.54
N ASP A 18 -40.31 -89.23 21.38
CA ASP A 18 -41.57 -89.90 21.08
C ASP A 18 -42.84 -89.08 21.41
N LEU A 19 -42.68 -87.90 22.03
CA LEU A 19 -43.80 -87.04 22.43
C LEU A 19 -44.06 -85.93 21.41
N GLU A 20 -45.32 -85.52 21.29
CA GLU A 20 -45.68 -84.31 20.52
C GLU A 20 -45.22 -83.02 21.22
N PRO A 21 -44.91 -81.94 20.47
CA PRO A 21 -44.29 -80.71 20.99
C PRO A 21 -44.96 -80.12 22.23
N ASP A 22 -46.30 -80.14 22.30
CA ASP A 22 -47.10 -79.61 23.41
C ASP A 22 -46.90 -80.40 24.72
N ARG A 23 -46.50 -81.67 24.62
CA ARG A 23 -46.26 -82.55 25.77
C ARG A 23 -44.80 -82.59 26.21
N ARG A 24 -43.89 -82.06 25.38
CA ARG A 24 -42.44 -82.01 25.68
C ARG A 24 -42.09 -81.01 26.78
N GLN A 25 -42.91 -79.97 26.99
CA GLN A 25 -42.73 -79.00 28.08
C GLN A 25 -42.67 -79.62 29.49
N HIS A 26 -43.37 -80.73 29.71
CA HIS A 26 -43.31 -81.43 31.00
C HIS A 26 -41.92 -82.02 31.24
N ILE A 27 -41.25 -82.50 30.20
CA ILE A 27 -39.87 -83.01 30.27
C ILE A 27 -38.87 -81.86 30.44
N ILE A 28 -39.06 -80.72 29.75
CA ILE A 28 -38.20 -79.53 29.95
C ILE A 28 -38.27 -79.05 31.40
N LYS A 29 -39.47 -79.01 32.00
CA LYS A 29 -39.64 -78.66 33.42
C LYS A 29 -39.03 -79.70 34.36
N GLU A 30 -39.03 -80.99 34.00
CA GLU A 30 -38.28 -82.01 34.73
C GLU A 30 -36.76 -81.78 34.61
N LEU A 31 -36.24 -81.49 33.41
CA LEU A 31 -34.82 -81.17 33.18
C LEU A 31 -34.39 -79.93 33.97
N GLU A 32 -35.23 -78.90 34.04
CA GLU A 32 -35.00 -77.70 34.85
C GLU A 32 -34.99 -78.01 36.36
N ARG A 33 -35.82 -78.95 36.83
CA ARG A 33 -35.74 -79.43 38.21
C ARG A 33 -34.44 -80.20 38.46
N PHE A 34 -33.94 -80.94 37.46
CA PHE A 34 -32.66 -81.64 37.56
C PHE A 34 -31.46 -80.70 37.70
N ARG A 35 -31.48 -79.50 37.07
CA ARG A 35 -30.45 -78.45 37.29
C ARG A 35 -30.23 -78.16 38.77
N ARG A 36 -31.29 -78.23 39.59
CA ARG A 36 -31.21 -77.92 41.03
C ARG A 36 -30.74 -79.07 41.91
N HIS A 37 -30.62 -80.30 41.40
CA HIS A 37 -30.40 -81.50 42.22
C HIS A 37 -29.26 -82.38 41.64
N ARG A 38 -28.05 -82.16 42.19
CA ARG A 38 -26.83 -83.02 42.18
C ARG A 38 -25.72 -82.64 41.19
N VAL A 39 -24.50 -82.79 41.73
CA VAL A 39 -23.22 -82.23 41.28
C VAL A 39 -22.37 -83.27 40.51
N GLU A 40 -22.81 -84.52 40.35
CA GLU A 40 -22.07 -85.56 39.62
C GLU A 40 -22.88 -86.01 38.38
N GLY A 41 -22.44 -85.61 37.19
CA GLY A 41 -23.07 -85.95 35.89
C GLY A 41 -23.48 -84.76 35.00
N LEU A 42 -22.90 -83.57 35.20
CA LEU A 42 -23.25 -82.35 34.45
C LEU A 42 -22.85 -82.40 32.96
N VAL A 43 -21.74 -83.04 32.59
CA VAL A 43 -21.27 -83.10 31.19
C VAL A 43 -22.25 -83.87 30.28
N PRO A 44 -22.71 -85.09 30.63
CA PRO A 44 -23.79 -85.74 29.88
C PRO A 44 -25.08 -84.92 29.80
N TYR A 45 -25.34 -84.08 30.80
CA TYR A 45 -26.51 -83.21 30.85
C TYR A 45 -26.36 -82.00 29.90
N PHE A 46 -25.20 -81.36 29.85
CA PHE A 46 -24.89 -80.29 28.88
C PHE A 46 -24.95 -80.81 27.45
N GLU A 47 -24.31 -81.94 27.15
CA GLU A 47 -24.40 -82.55 25.83
C GLU A 47 -25.84 -82.88 25.44
N SER A 48 -26.64 -83.32 26.41
CA SER A 48 -28.04 -83.64 26.18
C SER A 48 -28.87 -82.39 25.89
N LEU A 49 -28.63 -81.28 26.59
CA LEU A 49 -29.27 -79.99 26.30
C LEU A 49 -28.88 -79.48 24.91
N VAL A 50 -27.61 -79.61 24.55
CA VAL A 50 -27.10 -79.25 23.21
C VAL A 50 -27.74 -80.12 22.12
N LYS A 51 -27.85 -81.43 22.33
CA LYS A 51 -28.53 -82.36 21.42
C LYS A 51 -30.02 -82.06 21.29
N LEU A 52 -30.71 -81.72 22.39
CA LEU A 52 -32.12 -81.34 22.39
C LEU A 52 -32.37 -80.01 21.65
N LEU A 53 -31.48 -79.04 21.82
CA LEU A 53 -31.54 -77.75 21.11
C LEU A 53 -31.40 -77.91 19.60
N ARG A 54 -30.75 -78.98 19.11
CA ARG A 54 -30.70 -79.31 17.68
C ARG A 54 -31.99 -79.95 17.15
N TRP A 55 -32.87 -80.42 18.03
CA TRP A 55 -34.09 -81.16 17.66
C TRP A 55 -35.37 -80.37 17.91
N GLU A 56 -35.27 -79.19 18.52
CA GLU A 56 -36.40 -78.37 18.93
C GLU A 56 -36.44 -77.04 18.22
N SER A 57 -37.66 -76.55 17.99
CA SER A 57 -37.91 -75.24 17.43
C SER A 57 -39.07 -74.56 18.15
N GLY A 58 -39.08 -73.22 18.17
CA GLY A 58 -40.12 -72.43 18.82
C GLY A 58 -39.95 -72.30 20.35
N PRO A 59 -41.02 -72.08 21.13
CA PRO A 59 -40.90 -71.65 22.54
C PRO A 59 -40.23 -72.67 23.48
N ASN A 60 -40.10 -73.93 23.06
CA ASN A 60 -39.36 -74.96 23.77
C ASN A 60 -37.84 -74.83 23.59
N SER A 61 -37.36 -74.41 22.41
CA SER A 61 -35.94 -74.15 22.18
C SER A 61 -35.47 -72.97 23.03
N ASP A 62 -36.28 -71.92 23.17
CA ASP A 62 -35.95 -70.75 24.00
C ASP A 62 -35.80 -71.09 25.49
N HIS A 63 -36.64 -72.02 25.99
CA HIS A 63 -36.51 -72.50 27.37
C HIS A 63 -35.27 -73.36 27.57
N LEU A 64 -34.97 -74.26 26.63
CA LEU A 64 -33.75 -75.08 26.67
C LEU A 64 -32.50 -74.21 26.53
N ALA A 65 -32.58 -73.13 25.75
CA ALA A 65 -31.53 -72.16 25.51
C ALA A 65 -31.18 -71.39 26.76
N LYS A 66 -32.21 -70.84 27.42
CA LYS A 66 -32.06 -70.18 28.71
C LYS A 66 -31.50 -71.14 29.76
N LEU A 67 -31.97 -72.38 29.78
CA LEU A 67 -31.49 -73.40 30.70
C LEU A 67 -30.00 -73.72 30.48
N LEU A 68 -29.53 -73.79 29.23
CA LEU A 68 -28.12 -74.00 28.90
C LEU A 68 -27.25 -72.83 29.38
N ILE A 69 -27.61 -71.58 29.04
CA ILE A 69 -26.88 -70.37 29.44
C ILE A 69 -26.79 -70.27 30.97
N ASP A 70 -27.92 -70.49 31.63
CA ASP A 70 -28.00 -70.45 33.08
C ASP A 70 -27.12 -71.53 33.73
N CYS A 71 -27.10 -72.76 33.18
CA CYS A 71 -26.27 -73.84 33.72
C CYS A 71 -24.77 -73.59 33.51
N LEU A 72 -24.38 -73.01 32.36
CA LEU A 72 -22.99 -72.61 32.11
C LEU A 72 -22.55 -71.50 33.07
N SER A 73 -23.47 -70.58 33.41
CA SER A 73 -23.22 -69.51 34.37
C SER A 73 -23.09 -69.99 35.82
N ASP A 74 -23.84 -71.03 36.21
CA ASP A 74 -23.86 -71.55 37.59
C ASP A 74 -22.67 -72.48 37.91
N HIS A 75 -22.02 -73.07 36.89
CA HIS A 75 -21.00 -74.12 37.05
C HIS A 75 -19.77 -73.97 36.12
N PRO A 76 -19.05 -72.84 36.17
CA PRO A 76 -17.96 -72.54 35.23
C PRO A 76 -16.73 -73.47 35.37
N ASP A 77 -16.36 -73.84 36.59
CA ASP A 77 -15.18 -74.67 36.92
C ASP A 77 -15.31 -76.17 36.57
N ARG A 78 -16.35 -76.55 35.80
CA ARG A 78 -16.65 -77.95 35.42
C ARG A 78 -16.89 -78.14 33.94
N ILE A 79 -16.46 -77.18 33.13
CA ILE A 79 -16.64 -77.18 31.68
C ILE A 79 -15.49 -77.95 31.06
N GLU A 80 -15.76 -79.21 30.69
CA GLU A 80 -14.79 -80.06 29.99
C GLU A 80 -14.72 -79.66 28.50
N THR A 81 -13.61 -79.98 27.83
CA THR A 81 -13.36 -79.68 26.40
C THR A 81 -14.51 -80.12 25.49
N GLU A 82 -15.16 -81.24 25.82
CA GLU A 82 -16.30 -81.79 25.07
C GLU A 82 -17.52 -80.86 25.12
N THR A 83 -17.69 -80.09 26.21
CA THR A 83 -18.75 -79.08 26.35
C THR A 83 -18.45 -77.84 25.49
N LEU A 84 -17.18 -77.41 25.44
CA LEU A 84 -16.74 -76.33 24.55
C LEU A 84 -16.94 -76.69 23.07
N ILE A 85 -16.61 -77.93 22.68
CA ILE A 85 -16.87 -78.44 21.32
C ILE A 85 -18.36 -78.41 21.02
N ALA A 86 -19.21 -78.90 21.93
CA ALA A 86 -20.66 -78.93 21.72
C ALA A 86 -21.27 -77.52 21.59
N VAL A 87 -20.81 -76.55 22.38
CA VAL A 87 -21.24 -75.14 22.33
C VAL A 87 -20.71 -74.46 21.06
N SER A 88 -19.50 -74.78 20.63
CA SER A 88 -18.92 -74.31 19.36
C SER A 88 -19.69 -74.88 18.15
N GLU A 89 -20.06 -76.15 18.19
CA GLU A 89 -20.90 -76.77 17.17
C GLU A 89 -22.31 -76.14 17.13
N LEU A 90 -22.87 -75.72 18.28
CA LEU A 90 -24.12 -74.95 18.30
C LEU A 90 -23.94 -73.58 17.63
N ALA A 91 -22.82 -72.89 17.91
CA ALA A 91 -22.47 -71.63 17.28
C ALA A 91 -22.25 -71.76 15.75
N CYS A 92 -21.99 -72.97 15.26
CA CYS A 92 -21.88 -73.31 13.84
C CYS A 92 -23.17 -73.90 13.23
N SER A 93 -24.28 -73.97 13.98
CA SER A 93 -25.54 -74.56 13.50
C SER A 93 -26.11 -73.81 12.29
N PRO A 94 -26.63 -74.49 11.26
CA PRO A 94 -27.28 -73.84 10.12
C PRO A 94 -28.58 -73.12 10.51
N GLU A 95 -29.22 -73.47 11.62
CA GLU A 95 -30.45 -72.83 12.10
C GLU A 95 -30.14 -71.53 12.88
N PRO A 96 -30.58 -70.34 12.42
CA PRO A 96 -30.21 -69.05 13.02
C PRO A 96 -30.48 -68.91 14.54
N PRO A 97 -31.63 -69.37 15.10
CA PRO A 97 -31.91 -69.24 16.53
C PRO A 97 -30.96 -70.08 17.39
N VAL A 98 -30.60 -71.27 16.90
CA VAL A 98 -29.69 -72.21 17.57
C VAL A 98 -28.24 -71.68 17.51
N ARG A 99 -27.90 -71.03 16.39
CA ARG A 99 -26.60 -70.38 16.17
C ARG A 99 -26.38 -69.21 17.11
N GLU A 100 -27.34 -68.28 17.18
CA GLU A 100 -27.27 -67.10 18.05
C GLU A 100 -27.12 -67.47 19.53
N LEU A 101 -27.75 -68.58 19.93
CA LEU A 101 -27.61 -69.14 21.26
C LEU A 101 -26.21 -69.68 21.54
N GLY A 102 -25.63 -70.47 20.61
CA GLY A 102 -24.26 -70.99 20.76
C GLY A 102 -23.25 -69.86 20.92
N LEU A 103 -23.46 -68.75 20.21
CA LEU A 103 -22.63 -67.54 20.30
C LEU A 103 -22.78 -66.80 21.62
N LYS A 104 -24.01 -66.65 22.14
CA LYS A 104 -24.25 -66.08 23.48
C LYS A 104 -23.60 -66.92 24.58
N ALA A 105 -23.63 -68.24 24.44
CA ALA A 105 -22.95 -69.16 25.36
C ALA A 105 -21.43 -69.02 25.30
N LEU A 106 -20.82 -68.98 24.09
CA LEU A 106 -19.38 -68.74 23.93
C LEU A 106 -18.92 -67.43 24.55
N ARG A 107 -19.66 -66.34 24.32
CA ARG A 107 -19.37 -65.03 24.93
C ARG A 107 -19.30 -65.13 26.45
N ARG A 108 -20.29 -65.80 27.06
CA ARG A 108 -20.38 -65.90 28.52
C ARG A 108 -19.27 -66.74 29.14
N LEU A 109 -18.78 -67.74 28.42
CA LEU A 109 -17.65 -68.57 28.83
C LEU A 109 -16.34 -67.78 28.80
N TYR A 110 -16.12 -66.99 27.76
CA TYR A 110 -14.91 -66.16 27.65
C TYR A 110 -14.86 -65.04 28.69
N GLU A 111 -16.00 -64.41 29.01
CA GLU A 111 -16.08 -63.39 30.07
C GLU A 111 -15.68 -63.90 31.46
N GLN A 112 -15.72 -65.21 31.70
CA GLN A 112 -15.44 -65.81 33.01
C GLN A 112 -14.08 -66.51 33.11
N ASP A 113 -13.60 -67.11 32.02
CA ASP A 113 -12.27 -67.72 31.94
C ASP A 113 -11.70 -67.51 30.53
N SER A 114 -10.83 -66.51 30.40
CA SER A 114 -10.22 -66.13 29.11
C SER A 114 -9.19 -67.15 28.62
N GLU A 115 -8.64 -67.99 29.50
CA GLU A 115 -7.67 -69.04 29.16
C GLU A 115 -8.36 -70.32 28.68
N ALA A 116 -9.66 -70.50 28.94
CA ALA A 116 -10.41 -71.68 28.52
C ALA A 116 -10.63 -71.79 27.00
N ILE A 117 -10.32 -70.75 26.22
CA ILE A 117 -10.49 -70.72 24.75
C ILE A 117 -9.12 -70.61 24.05
N GLU A 118 -8.24 -71.60 24.21
CA GLU A 118 -7.02 -71.76 23.40
C GLU A 118 -7.29 -72.38 21.99
N ALA A 119 -8.33 -71.84 21.32
CA ALA A 119 -8.77 -71.99 19.93
C ALA A 119 -9.79 -73.11 19.57
N PRO A 120 -10.69 -72.83 18.58
CA PRO A 120 -10.32 -73.08 17.19
C PRO A 120 -10.94 -72.06 16.20
N PHE A 121 -10.56 -70.78 16.29
CA PHE A 121 -10.69 -69.90 15.12
C PHE A 121 -9.31 -69.37 14.78
N THR A 122 -8.68 -70.02 13.81
CA THR A 122 -7.46 -69.51 13.18
C THR A 122 -7.72 -68.13 12.60
N SER A 123 -6.72 -67.25 12.58
CA SER A 123 -6.85 -65.93 11.95
C SER A 123 -7.33 -66.02 10.50
N SER A 124 -7.05 -67.14 9.81
CA SER A 124 -7.61 -67.47 8.49
C SER A 124 -9.12 -67.73 8.52
N GLU A 125 -9.65 -68.48 9.49
CA GLU A 125 -11.09 -68.77 9.57
C GLU A 125 -11.91 -67.51 9.88
N ILE A 126 -11.39 -66.64 10.75
CA ILE A 126 -12.02 -65.34 11.03
C ILE A 126 -11.98 -64.44 9.78
N SER A 127 -10.87 -64.47 9.03
CA SER A 127 -10.74 -63.74 7.77
C SER A 127 -11.72 -64.25 6.71
N ASP A 128 -11.83 -65.56 6.55
CA ASP A 128 -12.75 -66.17 5.59
C ASP A 128 -14.20 -65.76 5.91
N TRP A 129 -14.58 -65.68 7.19
CA TRP A 129 -15.92 -65.23 7.60
C TRP A 129 -16.15 -63.73 7.39
N MET A 130 -15.10 -62.91 7.36
CA MET A 130 -15.17 -61.49 7.01
C MET A 130 -15.43 -61.26 5.52
N ASP A 131 -15.23 -62.26 4.66
CA ASP A 131 -15.52 -62.20 3.22
C ASP A 131 -16.92 -62.75 2.85
N GLU A 132 -17.70 -63.20 3.84
CA GLU A 132 -19.01 -63.80 3.63
C GLU A 132 -20.19 -62.82 3.84
N GLY A 133 -21.43 -63.33 3.91
CA GLY A 133 -22.63 -62.51 4.11
C GLY A 133 -22.65 -61.75 5.44
N ALA A 134 -23.47 -60.69 5.51
CA ALA A 134 -23.51 -59.73 6.62
C ALA A 134 -23.59 -60.36 8.04
N ASP A 135 -24.32 -61.46 8.22
CA ASP A 135 -24.43 -62.16 9.51
C ASP A 135 -23.12 -62.83 9.95
N ARG A 136 -22.33 -63.37 8.99
CA ARG A 136 -21.04 -63.99 9.27
C ARG A 136 -19.96 -62.94 9.53
N ARG A 137 -20.00 -61.82 8.81
CA ARG A 137 -19.12 -60.67 9.09
C ARG A 137 -19.39 -60.07 10.46
N ALA A 138 -20.67 -59.86 10.81
CA ALA A 138 -21.07 -59.42 12.13
C ALA A 138 -20.51 -60.32 13.23
N LEU A 139 -20.58 -61.63 13.04
CA LEU A 139 -20.00 -62.59 13.98
C LEU A 139 -18.47 -62.51 14.04
N ALA A 140 -17.79 -62.48 12.88
CA ALA A 140 -16.34 -62.37 12.83
C ALA A 140 -15.84 -61.13 13.57
N TYR A 141 -16.53 -60.00 13.43
CA TYR A 141 -16.22 -58.78 14.17
C TYR A 141 -16.38 -58.93 15.68
N ARG A 142 -17.46 -59.57 16.15
CA ARG A 142 -17.66 -59.84 17.59
C ARG A 142 -16.57 -60.72 18.18
N ILE A 143 -16.09 -61.71 17.42
CA ILE A 143 -15.00 -62.59 17.86
C ILE A 143 -13.66 -61.82 17.91
N LEU A 144 -13.38 -60.97 16.91
CA LEU A 144 -12.20 -60.12 16.92
C LEU A 144 -12.18 -59.13 18.10
N GLY A 145 -13.34 -58.58 18.45
CA GLY A 145 -13.45 -57.64 19.58
C GLY A 145 -13.13 -58.28 20.93
N VAL A 146 -13.53 -59.54 21.09
CA VAL A 146 -13.37 -60.27 22.35
C VAL A 146 -11.98 -60.91 22.46
N THR A 147 -11.39 -61.35 21.35
CA THR A 147 -10.04 -61.97 21.35
C THR A 147 -8.88 -60.96 21.28
N VAL A 148 -9.17 -59.70 20.92
CA VAL A 148 -8.20 -58.58 20.86
C VAL A 148 -6.92 -58.94 20.09
N ALA A 149 -7.09 -59.51 18.88
CA ALA A 149 -5.96 -59.86 18.01
C ALA A 149 -5.12 -58.63 17.61
N ASP A 150 -3.85 -58.85 17.24
CA ASP A 150 -2.83 -57.81 17.02
C ASP A 150 -3.12 -56.76 15.90
N ASP A 151 -4.22 -56.90 15.17
CA ASP A 151 -4.71 -55.96 14.16
C ASP A 151 -6.23 -55.72 14.23
N ALA A 152 -6.88 -56.16 15.31
CA ALA A 152 -8.33 -56.14 15.45
C ALA A 152 -8.90 -54.72 15.40
N VAL A 153 -8.23 -53.74 16.03
CA VAL A 153 -8.66 -52.34 16.03
C VAL A 153 -8.71 -51.76 14.61
N GLU A 154 -7.72 -52.06 13.77
CA GLU A 154 -7.69 -51.54 12.39
C GLU A 154 -8.81 -52.15 11.55
N LYS A 155 -8.95 -53.48 11.58
CA LYS A 155 -9.99 -54.19 10.83
C LYS A 155 -11.40 -53.80 11.26
N LEU A 156 -11.63 -53.66 12.56
CA LEU A 156 -12.93 -53.29 13.10
C LEU A 156 -13.27 -51.83 12.86
N ALA A 157 -12.29 -50.92 12.90
CA ALA A 157 -12.50 -49.50 12.56
C ALA A 157 -12.87 -49.32 11.08
N ASP A 158 -12.21 -50.07 10.20
CA ASP A 158 -12.54 -50.09 8.77
C ASP A 158 -13.95 -50.63 8.54
N ALA A 159 -14.31 -51.72 9.22
CA ALA A 159 -15.65 -52.28 9.18
C ALA A 159 -16.71 -51.30 9.74
N TYR A 160 -16.45 -50.66 10.87
CA TYR A 160 -17.32 -49.64 11.47
C TYR A 160 -17.66 -48.50 10.50
N SER A 161 -16.69 -48.11 9.68
CA SER A 161 -16.85 -47.04 8.69
C SER A 161 -17.58 -47.50 7.42
N ASN A 162 -17.33 -48.72 6.96
CA ASN A 162 -17.72 -49.16 5.61
C ASN A 162 -18.89 -50.15 5.55
N GLU A 163 -19.29 -50.75 6.68
CA GLU A 163 -20.37 -51.75 6.71
C GLU A 163 -21.76 -51.14 6.89
N GLU A 164 -22.78 -51.85 6.42
CA GLU A 164 -24.19 -51.50 6.63
C GLU A 164 -24.86 -52.48 7.62
N SER A 165 -25.94 -52.04 8.26
CA SER A 165 -26.87 -52.89 9.04
C SER A 165 -26.27 -53.57 10.29
N LEU A 166 -26.39 -54.90 10.42
CA LEU A 166 -26.01 -55.70 11.58
C LEU A 166 -24.49 -55.80 11.78
N ALA A 167 -23.72 -55.85 10.69
CA ALA A 167 -22.27 -55.98 10.74
C ALA A 167 -21.59 -54.74 11.32
N LYS A 168 -22.10 -53.54 10.99
CA LYS A 168 -21.62 -52.28 11.59
C LYS A 168 -21.90 -52.19 13.10
N LYS A 169 -23.11 -52.57 13.55
CA LYS A 169 -23.43 -52.61 14.99
C LYS A 169 -22.55 -53.61 15.74
N ALA A 170 -22.21 -54.72 15.08
CA ALA A 170 -21.36 -55.73 15.63
C ALA A 170 -19.89 -55.29 15.72
N SER A 171 -19.37 -54.55 14.74
CA SER A 171 -18.02 -53.97 14.80
C SER A 171 -17.91 -52.84 15.83
N GLU A 172 -18.94 -52.01 15.96
CA GLU A 172 -19.02 -50.98 17.03
C GLU A 172 -18.91 -51.62 18.41
N ALA A 173 -19.80 -52.57 18.72
CA ALA A 173 -19.78 -53.27 20.01
C ALA A 173 -18.47 -54.05 20.22
N ALA A 174 -17.82 -54.52 19.15
CA ALA A 174 -16.53 -55.21 19.23
C ALA A 174 -15.39 -54.25 19.59
N LEU A 175 -15.41 -53.02 19.06
CA LEU A 175 -14.46 -51.96 19.43
C LEU A 175 -14.66 -51.50 20.89
N GLU A 176 -15.91 -51.43 21.36
CA GLU A 176 -16.23 -51.17 22.77
C GLU A 176 -15.66 -52.26 23.70
N ASP A 177 -15.79 -53.53 23.30
CA ASP A 177 -15.21 -54.64 24.06
C ASP A 177 -13.67 -54.55 24.10
N ILE A 178 -13.01 -54.25 22.97
CA ILE A 178 -11.55 -54.02 22.94
C ILE A 178 -11.17 -52.89 23.89
N ALA A 179 -11.94 -51.79 23.90
CA ALA A 179 -11.66 -50.64 24.77
C ALA A 179 -11.73 -51.05 26.24
N SER A 180 -12.78 -51.78 26.64
CA SER A 180 -12.96 -52.29 28.01
C SER A 180 -11.86 -53.28 28.43
N ILE A 181 -11.52 -54.24 27.57
CA ILE A 181 -10.45 -55.22 27.83
C ILE A 181 -9.10 -54.52 27.93
N SER A 182 -8.81 -53.58 27.01
CA SER A 182 -7.55 -52.85 26.99
C SER A 182 -7.37 -51.95 28.21
N THR A 183 -8.45 -51.39 28.75
CA THR A 183 -8.45 -50.68 30.04
C THR A 183 -8.10 -51.61 31.20
N SER A 184 -8.67 -52.81 31.24
CA SER A 184 -8.29 -53.80 32.26
C SER A 184 -6.83 -54.24 32.13
N TRP A 185 -6.30 -54.34 30.92
CA TRP A 185 -4.89 -54.66 30.68
C TRP A 185 -3.97 -53.52 31.09
N LEU A 186 -4.34 -52.28 30.79
CA LEU A 186 -3.61 -51.08 31.20
C LEU A 186 -3.38 -51.05 32.71
N ASN A 187 -4.40 -51.44 33.47
CA ASN A 187 -4.38 -51.46 34.94
C ASN A 187 -3.89 -52.79 35.54
N GLY A 188 -3.46 -53.75 34.71
CA GLY A 188 -3.28 -55.15 35.12
C GLY A 188 -2.09 -55.85 34.48
N GLN A 189 -2.37 -56.98 33.81
CA GLN A 189 -1.35 -57.99 33.44
C GLN A 189 -0.45 -57.58 32.27
N ASP A 190 -0.91 -56.75 31.34
CA ASP A 190 -0.10 -56.23 30.24
C ASP A 190 -0.39 -54.75 29.93
N PRO A 191 0.20 -53.83 30.73
CA PRO A 191 -0.06 -52.40 30.58
C PRO A 191 0.35 -51.83 29.22
N LEU A 192 1.34 -52.45 28.56
CA LEU A 192 1.85 -51.98 27.27
C LEU A 192 0.90 -52.32 26.13
N ALA A 193 0.37 -53.56 26.11
CA ALA A 193 -0.64 -53.96 25.14
C ALA A 193 -1.93 -53.13 25.30
N GLY A 194 -2.37 -52.92 26.54
CA GLY A 194 -3.51 -52.05 26.86
C GLY A 194 -3.32 -50.63 26.34
N ALA A 195 -2.18 -50.00 26.65
CA ALA A 195 -1.86 -48.65 26.18
C ALA A 195 -1.75 -48.56 24.64
N LYS A 196 -1.16 -49.57 23.99
CA LYS A 196 -1.07 -49.63 22.52
C LYS A 196 -2.47 -49.66 21.90
N ASN A 197 -3.34 -50.55 22.34
CA ASN A 197 -4.68 -50.69 21.77
C ASN A 197 -5.51 -49.41 21.94
N LEU A 198 -5.45 -48.77 23.11
CA LEU A 198 -6.13 -47.50 23.35
C LEU A 198 -5.58 -46.35 22.48
N GLU A 199 -4.27 -46.34 22.20
CA GLU A 199 -3.66 -45.38 21.28
C GLU A 199 -4.13 -45.57 19.82
N HIS A 200 -4.29 -46.83 19.38
CA HIS A 200 -4.84 -47.14 18.06
C HIS A 200 -6.33 -46.81 17.98
N LEU A 201 -7.10 -47.07 19.04
CA LEU A 201 -8.51 -46.69 19.12
C LEU A 201 -8.69 -45.18 19.06
N ALA A 202 -7.90 -44.41 19.83
CA ALA A 202 -7.91 -42.95 19.80
C ALA A 202 -7.61 -42.40 18.39
N GLN A 203 -6.78 -43.10 17.61
CA GLN A 203 -6.45 -42.70 16.24
C GLN A 203 -7.55 -43.01 15.22
N ARG A 204 -8.22 -44.16 15.35
CA ARG A 204 -9.12 -44.68 14.31
C ARG A 204 -10.59 -44.45 14.63
N VAL A 205 -10.98 -44.53 15.90
CA VAL A 205 -12.37 -44.44 16.36
C VAL A 205 -12.42 -43.63 17.68
N PRO A 206 -12.13 -42.32 17.62
CA PRO A 206 -11.98 -41.49 18.81
C PRO A 206 -13.24 -41.47 19.70
N GLN A 207 -14.43 -41.67 19.13
CA GLN A 207 -15.70 -41.67 19.88
C GLN A 207 -15.76 -42.78 20.95
N ILE A 208 -15.14 -43.94 20.70
CA ILE A 208 -15.13 -45.08 21.63
C ILE A 208 -13.99 -44.93 22.66
N ALA A 209 -12.82 -44.49 22.20
CA ALA A 209 -11.65 -44.29 23.07
C ALA A 209 -11.87 -43.17 24.11
N VAL A 210 -12.73 -42.20 23.81
CA VAL A 210 -13.12 -41.11 24.73
C VAL A 210 -13.65 -41.63 26.06
N GLU A 211 -14.37 -42.76 26.05
CA GLU A 211 -14.96 -43.35 27.27
C GLU A 211 -13.91 -43.96 28.21
N GLN A 212 -12.70 -44.21 27.72
CA GLN A 212 -11.59 -44.82 28.48
C GLN A 212 -10.56 -43.80 28.97
N GLU A 213 -10.90 -42.51 28.94
CA GLU A 213 -10.03 -41.41 29.32
C GLU A 213 -9.44 -41.55 30.73
N ALA A 214 -10.26 -41.94 31.71
CA ALA A 214 -9.81 -42.08 33.10
C ALA A 214 -8.66 -43.10 33.24
N ALA A 215 -8.74 -44.20 32.49
CA ALA A 215 -7.69 -45.22 32.46
C ALA A 215 -6.43 -44.71 31.75
N LEU A 216 -6.57 -43.99 30.63
CA LEU A 216 -5.44 -43.35 29.95
C LEU A 216 -4.70 -42.36 30.86
N ARG A 217 -5.42 -41.62 31.71
CA ARG A 217 -4.82 -40.73 32.71
C ARG A 217 -4.10 -41.48 33.82
N GLU A 218 -4.70 -42.53 34.36
CA GLU A 218 -4.05 -43.40 35.34
C GLU A 218 -2.74 -43.98 34.75
N GLY A 219 -2.77 -44.38 33.47
CA GLY A 219 -1.61 -44.84 32.73
C GLY A 219 -0.46 -43.84 32.59
N LEU A 220 -0.69 -42.53 32.75
CA LEU A 220 0.39 -41.52 32.79
C LEU A 220 1.24 -41.61 34.05
N THR A 221 0.73 -42.26 35.11
CA THR A 221 1.46 -42.48 36.37
C THR A 221 2.25 -43.79 36.38
N ALA A 222 2.16 -44.60 35.32
CA ALA A 222 2.83 -45.89 35.24
C ALA A 222 4.37 -45.79 35.36
N ASP A 223 4.98 -46.83 35.91
CA ASP A 223 6.45 -46.91 36.01
C ASP A 223 7.12 -47.06 34.63
N SER A 224 6.40 -47.62 33.66
CA SER A 224 6.94 -47.89 32.32
C SER A 224 6.86 -46.68 31.39
N LYS A 225 8.02 -46.23 30.90
CA LYS A 225 8.15 -45.11 29.95
C LYS A 225 7.35 -45.31 28.67
N SER A 226 7.29 -46.53 28.15
CA SER A 226 6.56 -46.84 26.91
C SER A 226 5.05 -46.80 27.10
N VAL A 227 4.55 -47.14 28.30
CA VAL A 227 3.12 -47.03 28.66
C VAL A 227 2.73 -45.56 28.73
N VAL A 228 3.47 -44.77 29.51
CA VAL A 228 3.20 -43.33 29.67
C VAL A 228 3.24 -42.59 28.31
N SER A 229 4.23 -42.89 27.46
CA SER A 229 4.33 -42.26 26.13
C SER A 229 3.13 -42.59 25.22
N ARG A 230 2.60 -43.82 25.28
CA ARG A 230 1.46 -44.22 24.46
C ARG A 230 0.15 -43.66 25.00
N CYS A 231 -0.02 -43.62 26.32
CA CYS A 231 -1.16 -42.96 26.96
C CYS A 231 -1.19 -41.46 26.63
N ALA A 232 -0.05 -40.77 26.68
CA ALA A 232 0.06 -39.37 26.28
C ALA A 232 -0.29 -39.17 24.79
N ALA A 233 0.21 -40.04 23.91
CA ALA A 233 -0.13 -39.99 22.48
C ALA A 233 -1.62 -40.23 22.22
N ALA A 234 -2.26 -41.15 22.95
CA ALA A 234 -3.69 -41.41 22.86
C ALA A 234 -4.51 -40.17 23.25
N LEU A 235 -4.20 -39.55 24.39
CA LEU A 235 -4.89 -38.35 24.88
C LEU A 235 -4.77 -37.17 23.91
N ILE A 236 -3.61 -37.00 23.25
CA ILE A 236 -3.43 -35.97 22.20
C ILE A 236 -4.35 -36.22 21.01
N LYS A 237 -4.42 -37.46 20.52
CA LYS A 237 -5.26 -37.81 19.36
C LYS A 237 -6.75 -37.62 19.64
N LEU A 238 -7.17 -37.71 20.91
CA LEU A 238 -8.55 -37.44 21.33
C LEU A 238 -8.90 -35.94 21.39
N GLY A 239 -7.94 -35.04 21.14
CA GLY A 239 -8.21 -33.60 21.09
C GLY A 239 -8.48 -32.96 22.46
N TYR A 240 -7.96 -33.54 23.54
CA TYR A 240 -8.28 -33.16 24.92
C TYR A 240 -7.56 -31.89 25.41
N SER A 241 -7.93 -30.74 24.85
CA SER A 241 -7.60 -29.42 25.41
C SER A 241 -8.62 -28.93 26.46
N GLU A 242 -9.68 -29.68 26.80
CA GLU A 242 -10.78 -29.14 27.63
C GLU A 242 -10.76 -29.57 29.11
N TYR A 243 -9.85 -30.45 29.54
CA TYR A 243 -9.83 -30.99 30.92
C TYR A 243 -8.45 -30.95 31.59
N GLY A 244 -7.68 -29.90 31.31
CA GLY A 244 -6.32 -29.70 31.82
C GLY A 244 -6.21 -29.62 33.33
N ASP A 245 -7.27 -29.11 33.95
CA ASP A 245 -7.35 -28.87 35.38
C ASP A 245 -7.33 -30.17 36.22
N GLN A 246 -7.46 -31.34 35.57
CA GLN A 246 -7.48 -32.65 36.23
C GLN A 246 -6.17 -33.45 36.07
N LEU A 247 -5.19 -32.94 35.31
CA LEU A 247 -3.86 -33.52 35.19
C LEU A 247 -2.95 -32.94 36.28
N ASP A 248 -2.26 -33.80 37.03
CA ASP A 248 -1.19 -33.39 37.95
C ASP A 248 0.04 -32.96 37.13
N ALA A 249 0.00 -31.72 36.64
CA ALA A 249 1.06 -31.13 35.84
C ALA A 249 2.41 -31.18 36.58
N ALA A 250 2.43 -31.04 37.91
CA ALA A 250 3.66 -31.09 38.69
C ALA A 250 4.30 -32.49 38.66
N ALA A 251 3.51 -33.55 38.85
CA ALA A 251 4.00 -34.92 38.77
C ALA A 251 4.53 -35.28 37.37
N LEU A 252 3.89 -34.78 36.32
CA LEU A 252 4.32 -35.04 34.94
C LEU A 252 5.58 -34.23 34.57
N LEU A 253 5.67 -32.97 35.02
CA LEU A 253 6.85 -32.11 34.84
C LEU A 253 8.09 -32.66 35.58
N GLU A 254 7.90 -33.25 36.77
CA GLU A 254 8.98 -33.88 37.54
C GLU A 254 9.61 -35.06 36.80
N ARG A 255 8.81 -35.78 36.00
CA ARG A 255 9.26 -36.93 35.21
C ARG A 255 9.71 -36.56 33.79
N LEU A 256 9.81 -35.27 33.44
CA LEU A 256 10.16 -34.89 32.06
C LEU A 256 11.49 -35.46 31.57
N SER A 257 12.48 -35.57 32.46
CA SER A 257 13.78 -36.17 32.13
C SER A 257 13.72 -37.66 31.79
N ASP A 258 12.60 -38.32 32.06
CA ASP A 258 12.40 -39.71 31.68
C ASP A 258 11.94 -39.90 30.24
N PHE A 259 11.40 -38.86 29.61
CA PHE A 259 10.91 -38.92 28.23
C PHE A 259 12.01 -38.62 27.21
N ASP A 260 11.80 -39.10 25.98
CA ASP A 260 12.48 -38.52 24.84
C ASP A 260 11.94 -37.12 24.53
N ARG A 261 12.64 -36.40 23.64
CA ARG A 261 12.30 -35.02 23.27
C ARG A 261 10.87 -34.86 22.76
N VAL A 262 10.38 -35.83 21.97
CA VAL A 262 9.07 -35.74 21.32
C VAL A 262 7.97 -36.02 22.33
N ALA A 263 8.16 -37.03 23.17
CA ALA A 263 7.24 -37.37 24.25
C ALA A 263 7.18 -36.26 25.32
N ALA A 264 8.31 -35.63 25.65
CA ALA A 264 8.36 -34.51 26.61
C ALA A 264 7.59 -33.28 26.11
N GLY A 265 7.83 -32.85 24.86
CA GLY A 265 7.09 -31.74 24.27
C GLY A 265 5.59 -32.02 24.22
N ARG A 266 5.22 -33.20 23.73
CA ARG A 266 3.83 -33.67 23.66
C ARG A 266 3.13 -33.70 25.02
N ALA A 267 3.77 -34.28 26.03
CA ALA A 267 3.18 -34.38 27.37
C ALA A 267 3.05 -32.99 28.03
N THR A 268 4.01 -32.09 27.80
CA THR A 268 3.93 -30.69 28.26
C THR A 268 2.79 -29.94 27.57
N GLY A 269 2.66 -30.08 26.25
CA GLY A 269 1.59 -29.46 25.48
C GLY A 269 0.18 -29.91 25.89
N VAL A 270 0.02 -31.17 26.32
CA VAL A 270 -1.25 -31.68 26.87
C VAL A 270 -1.57 -31.06 28.22
N CYS A 271 -0.57 -30.95 29.12
CA CYS A 271 -0.77 -30.39 30.45
C CYS A 271 -1.11 -28.90 30.43
N ILE A 272 -0.62 -28.16 29.44
CA ILE A 272 -0.69 -26.69 29.41
C ILE A 272 -1.76 -26.17 28.46
N GLY A 273 -1.98 -26.85 27.33
CA GLY A 273 -2.92 -26.42 26.28
C GLY A 273 -4.38 -26.47 26.73
N SER A 274 -4.60 -27.01 27.92
CA SER A 274 -5.89 -27.28 28.51
C SER A 274 -6.21 -26.46 29.76
N GLN A 275 -5.28 -25.62 30.20
CA GLN A 275 -5.51 -24.63 31.27
C GLN A 275 -5.91 -23.30 30.63
N SER A 276 -6.80 -22.52 31.26
CA SER A 276 -7.16 -21.17 30.77
C SER A 276 -6.05 -20.14 31.04
N ALA A 277 -5.37 -20.23 32.19
CA ALA A 277 -4.13 -19.51 32.51
C ALA A 277 -3.04 -20.53 32.88
N VAL A 278 -1.80 -20.37 32.37
CA VAL A 278 -0.71 -21.26 32.84
C VAL A 278 -0.35 -20.80 34.24
N ASP A 279 -0.37 -21.71 35.21
CA ASP A 279 0.22 -21.45 36.52
C ASP A 279 1.72 -21.08 36.32
N PRO A 280 2.23 -20.01 36.95
CA PRO A 280 3.66 -19.68 36.88
C PRO A 280 4.58 -20.81 37.35
N ASP A 281 4.10 -21.72 38.22
CA ASP A 281 4.89 -22.82 38.79
C ASP A 281 5.49 -23.76 37.72
N PRO A 282 4.73 -24.27 36.72
CA PRO A 282 5.25 -24.99 35.56
C PRO A 282 6.43 -24.35 34.83
N VAL A 283 6.34 -23.06 34.52
CA VAL A 283 7.40 -22.31 33.81
C VAL A 283 8.64 -22.21 34.70
N GLN A 284 8.45 -21.94 36.00
CA GLN A 284 9.56 -21.90 36.95
C GLN A 284 10.23 -23.25 37.14
N GLN A 285 9.48 -24.35 37.21
CA GLN A 285 10.04 -25.70 37.32
C GLN A 285 10.89 -26.06 36.10
N LEU A 286 10.43 -25.72 34.89
CA LEU A 286 11.20 -25.92 33.66
C LEU A 286 12.50 -25.10 33.66
N LEU A 287 12.43 -23.81 34.02
CA LEU A 287 13.61 -22.94 34.13
C LEU A 287 14.61 -23.41 35.19
N ASN A 288 14.12 -23.79 36.38
CA ASN A 288 14.93 -24.40 37.45
C ASN A 288 15.64 -25.67 36.95
N GLY A 289 14.94 -26.48 36.15
CA GLY A 289 15.52 -27.65 35.51
C GLY A 289 16.68 -27.31 34.58
N ILE A 290 16.48 -26.31 33.70
CA ILE A 290 17.48 -25.86 32.72
C ILE A 290 18.72 -25.33 33.45
N GLU A 291 18.52 -24.61 34.55
CA GLU A 291 19.58 -24.08 35.42
C GLU A 291 20.34 -25.17 36.19
N ALA A 292 19.64 -26.21 36.64
CA ALA A 292 20.23 -27.30 37.42
C ALA A 292 21.23 -28.17 36.64
N LYS A 293 21.36 -27.98 35.31
CA LYS A 293 22.43 -28.51 34.43
C LYS A 293 22.75 -30.00 34.61
N ARG A 294 21.76 -30.85 34.91
CA ARG A 294 21.99 -32.29 35.23
C ARG A 294 22.65 -33.06 34.07
N THR A 295 22.20 -32.85 32.82
CA THR A 295 22.83 -33.35 31.57
C THR A 295 22.44 -32.44 30.39
N ARG A 296 23.20 -32.46 29.28
CA ARG A 296 22.86 -31.72 28.06
C ARG A 296 21.54 -32.18 27.43
N ASP A 297 21.21 -33.47 27.55
CA ASP A 297 19.96 -34.02 27.04
C ASP A 297 18.77 -33.59 27.89
N ASN A 298 18.92 -33.52 29.22
CA ASN A 298 17.87 -33.00 30.10
C ASN A 298 17.61 -31.51 29.85
N GLN A 299 18.68 -30.72 29.69
CA GLN A 299 18.56 -29.30 29.34
C GLN A 299 17.81 -29.10 28.01
N ARG A 300 18.07 -29.96 27.03
CA ARG A 300 17.36 -29.96 25.75
C ARG A 300 15.89 -30.35 25.90
N VAL A 301 15.60 -31.40 26.65
CA VAL A 301 14.23 -31.86 26.90
C VAL A 301 13.39 -30.76 27.56
N GLN A 302 13.95 -30.08 28.55
CA GLN A 302 13.27 -28.99 29.25
C GLN A 302 13.12 -27.73 28.39
N LEU A 303 14.08 -27.42 27.50
CA LEU A 303 13.92 -26.34 26.52
C LEU A 303 12.83 -26.64 25.49
N VAL A 304 12.67 -27.90 25.06
CA VAL A 304 11.58 -28.29 24.16
C VAL A 304 10.23 -28.20 24.86
N ALA A 305 10.15 -28.62 26.12
CA ALA A 305 8.96 -28.43 26.94
C ALA A 305 8.62 -26.94 27.07
N LEU A 306 9.61 -26.09 27.36
CA LEU A 306 9.44 -24.64 27.49
C LEU A 306 9.04 -23.95 26.18
N LEU A 307 9.59 -24.41 25.04
CA LEU A 307 9.19 -23.96 23.71
C LEU A 307 7.72 -24.31 23.42
N GLU A 308 7.28 -25.50 23.81
CA GLU A 308 5.88 -25.91 23.63
C GLU A 308 4.93 -25.07 24.51
N VAL A 309 5.35 -24.74 25.74
CA VAL A 309 4.61 -23.78 26.58
C VAL A 309 4.50 -22.43 25.86
N SER A 310 5.61 -21.95 25.29
CA SER A 310 5.65 -20.69 24.57
C SER A 310 4.81 -20.68 23.30
N ASN A 311 4.72 -21.80 22.57
CA ASN A 311 3.88 -21.93 21.37
C ASN A 311 2.39 -21.76 21.70
N GLN A 312 1.98 -22.18 22.89
CA GLN A 312 0.58 -22.12 23.32
C GLN A 312 0.26 -20.82 24.05
N LYS A 313 1.14 -20.39 24.98
CA LYS A 313 0.96 -19.17 25.80
C LYS A 313 2.27 -18.38 25.91
N PRO A 314 2.64 -17.62 24.87
CA PRO A 314 3.93 -16.92 24.82
C PRO A 314 4.10 -15.89 25.93
N GLU A 315 3.04 -15.17 26.31
CA GLU A 315 3.05 -14.16 27.39
C GLU A 315 3.53 -14.72 28.74
N SER A 316 3.10 -15.94 29.08
CA SER A 316 3.47 -16.59 30.34
C SER A 316 4.97 -16.87 30.44
N VAL A 317 5.62 -17.20 29.30
CA VAL A 317 7.07 -17.41 29.24
C VAL A 317 7.82 -16.09 29.08
N ALA A 318 7.26 -15.13 28.35
CA ALA A 318 7.85 -13.81 28.11
C ALA A 318 8.05 -13.02 29.41
N SER A 319 7.18 -13.22 30.43
CA SER A 319 7.36 -12.64 31.78
C SER A 319 8.68 -13.04 32.47
N TYR A 320 9.37 -14.08 31.98
CA TYR A 320 10.67 -14.55 32.46
C TYR A 320 11.85 -14.20 31.53
N ALA A 321 11.70 -13.20 30.64
CA ALA A 321 12.71 -12.80 29.67
C ALA A 321 14.10 -12.52 30.29
N ASP A 322 14.17 -11.85 31.44
CA ASP A 322 15.43 -11.56 32.12
C ASP A 322 16.14 -12.84 32.62
N ARG A 323 15.36 -13.82 33.10
CA ARG A 323 15.90 -15.10 33.54
C ARG A 323 16.39 -15.94 32.36
N LEU A 324 15.68 -15.89 31.23
CA LEU A 324 16.13 -16.51 29.98
C LEU A 324 17.43 -15.88 29.47
N ARG A 325 17.61 -14.57 29.64
CA ARG A 325 18.86 -13.87 29.31
C ARG A 325 20.03 -14.37 30.17
N GLU A 326 19.85 -14.57 31.47
CA GLU A 326 20.89 -15.12 32.36
C GLU A 326 21.34 -16.53 31.92
N LEU A 327 20.40 -17.31 31.40
CA LEU A 327 20.64 -18.66 30.88
C LEU A 327 21.45 -18.69 29.57
N ASN A 328 21.54 -17.57 28.83
CA ASN A 328 22.15 -17.49 27.50
C ASN A 328 23.55 -18.14 27.46
N SER A 329 24.42 -17.78 28.40
CA SER A 329 25.81 -18.28 28.44
C SER A 329 25.93 -19.79 28.71
N GLY A 330 24.90 -20.40 29.32
CA GLY A 330 24.89 -21.81 29.73
C GLY A 330 24.34 -22.78 28.69
N ILE A 331 23.75 -22.29 27.60
CA ILE A 331 23.07 -23.12 26.58
C ILE A 331 23.98 -23.26 25.35
N THR A 332 24.40 -24.49 25.06
CA THR A 332 25.34 -24.80 23.96
C THR A 332 24.89 -26.01 23.13
N GLY A 333 25.57 -26.28 22.01
CA GLY A 333 25.31 -27.45 21.17
C GLY A 333 23.92 -27.43 20.51
N GLN A 334 23.22 -28.57 20.51
CA GLN A 334 21.89 -28.71 19.91
C GLN A 334 20.78 -28.04 20.73
N ALA A 335 20.97 -27.84 22.04
CA ALA A 335 20.03 -27.12 22.89
C ALA A 335 19.88 -25.65 22.48
N ARG A 336 20.95 -25.07 21.91
CA ARG A 336 20.98 -23.68 21.42
C ARG A 336 19.95 -23.40 20.33
N LYS A 337 19.62 -24.39 19.50
CA LYS A 337 18.60 -24.26 18.45
C LYS A 337 17.22 -23.96 19.04
N TYR A 338 16.77 -24.81 19.97
CA TYR A 338 15.49 -24.64 20.66
C TYR A 338 15.43 -23.34 21.47
N TYR A 339 16.57 -22.88 21.99
CA TYR A 339 16.65 -21.61 22.67
C TYR A 339 16.48 -20.41 21.71
N ILE A 340 17.05 -20.44 20.51
CA ILE A 340 16.83 -19.40 19.48
C ILE A 340 15.34 -19.37 19.07
N ASP A 341 14.75 -20.53 18.79
CA ASP A 341 13.32 -20.65 18.45
C ASP A 341 12.43 -20.11 19.60
N LEU A 342 12.81 -20.41 20.85
CA LEU A 342 12.10 -19.90 22.04
C LEU A 342 12.18 -18.38 22.15
N LEU A 343 13.35 -17.79 21.91
CA LEU A 343 13.52 -16.33 21.92
C LEU A 343 12.66 -15.66 20.83
N GLY A 344 12.56 -16.26 19.65
CA GLY A 344 11.69 -15.80 18.57
C GLY A 344 10.22 -15.78 18.94
N ASN A 345 9.71 -16.85 19.58
CA ASN A 345 8.31 -16.91 19.99
C ASN A 345 7.91 -15.88 21.07
N ILE A 346 8.80 -15.61 22.03
CA ILE A 346 8.46 -14.73 23.17
C ILE A 346 8.69 -13.25 22.87
N ILE A 347 9.48 -12.90 21.85
CA ILE A 347 9.91 -11.51 21.63
C ILE A 347 8.75 -10.55 21.40
N SER A 348 7.75 -10.96 20.59
CA SER A 348 6.56 -10.18 20.26
C SER A 348 5.54 -10.09 21.41
N HIS A 349 5.78 -10.83 22.50
CA HIS A 349 4.90 -10.92 23.66
C HIS A 349 5.59 -10.48 24.96
N SER A 350 6.84 -10.01 24.87
CA SER A 350 7.60 -9.50 26.00
C SER A 350 7.30 -8.03 26.22
N GLU A 351 6.93 -7.64 27.45
CA GLU A 351 6.83 -6.22 27.84
C GLU A 351 8.14 -5.46 27.64
N ASN A 352 9.27 -6.18 27.57
CA ASN A 352 10.59 -5.64 27.33
C ASN A 352 11.22 -6.36 26.13
N GLU A 353 10.85 -5.98 24.91
CA GLU A 353 11.44 -6.53 23.69
C GLU A 353 12.97 -6.29 23.65
N GLY A 354 13.42 -5.18 24.24
CA GLY A 354 14.85 -4.85 24.45
C GLY A 354 15.59 -5.85 25.36
N ALA A 355 14.86 -6.70 26.09
CA ALA A 355 15.47 -7.77 26.87
C ALA A 355 15.98 -8.93 25.98
N VAL A 356 15.17 -9.28 24.98
CA VAL A 356 15.26 -10.49 24.15
C VAL A 356 15.94 -10.20 22.81
N ALA A 357 15.64 -9.07 22.17
CA ALA A 357 16.17 -8.70 20.85
C ALA A 357 17.71 -8.73 20.75
N PRO A 358 18.48 -8.22 21.75
CA PRO A 358 19.93 -8.27 21.68
C PRO A 358 20.51 -9.69 21.62
N LEU A 359 19.82 -10.68 22.21
CA LEU A 359 20.26 -12.08 22.21
C LEU A 359 20.13 -12.72 20.82
N LEU A 360 19.07 -12.38 20.07
CA LEU A 360 18.91 -12.79 18.68
C LEU A 360 19.90 -12.05 17.76
N LEU A 361 20.15 -10.76 18.01
CA LEU A 361 21.15 -9.98 17.26
C LEU A 361 22.58 -10.50 17.47
N GLU A 362 22.92 -10.98 18.66
CA GLU A 362 24.22 -11.61 18.95
C GLU A 362 24.45 -12.84 18.07
N GLU A 363 23.40 -13.64 17.81
CA GLU A 363 23.49 -14.84 16.96
C GLU A 363 23.74 -14.53 15.48
N LEU A 364 23.49 -13.30 15.01
CA LEU A 364 23.88 -12.89 13.66
C LEU A 364 25.41 -12.86 13.49
N ASN A 365 26.16 -12.67 14.57
CA ASN A 365 27.64 -12.69 14.57
C ASN A 365 28.22 -14.10 14.82
N SER A 366 27.37 -15.12 14.91
CA SER A 366 27.78 -16.50 15.17
C SER A 366 28.57 -17.09 14.01
N THR A 367 29.60 -17.91 14.31
CA THR A 367 30.36 -18.64 13.28
C THR A 367 29.61 -19.87 12.74
N ASN A 368 28.42 -20.17 13.27
CA ASN A 368 27.59 -21.30 12.88
C ASN A 368 26.45 -20.84 11.97
N ASP A 369 26.52 -21.20 10.69
CA ASP A 369 25.58 -20.79 9.65
C ASP A 369 24.12 -21.12 9.97
N GLU A 370 23.85 -22.26 10.60
CA GLU A 370 22.49 -22.64 11.00
C GLU A 370 21.92 -21.67 12.05
N ARG A 371 22.75 -21.18 12.97
CA ARG A 371 22.31 -20.22 14.00
C ARG A 371 22.00 -18.85 13.40
N VAL A 372 22.84 -18.38 12.49
CA VAL A 372 22.62 -17.12 11.78
C VAL A 372 21.32 -17.19 10.97
N LYS A 373 21.07 -18.30 10.25
CA LYS A 373 19.83 -18.51 9.50
C LYS A 373 18.58 -18.45 10.38
N MET A 374 18.61 -19.13 11.53
CA MET A 374 17.49 -19.12 12.47
C MET A 374 17.29 -17.73 13.05
N ALA A 375 18.34 -17.05 13.50
CA ALA A 375 18.24 -15.68 14.00
C ALA A 375 17.68 -14.70 12.96
N CYS A 376 18.08 -14.81 11.68
CA CYS A 376 17.49 -14.03 10.59
C CYS A 376 15.99 -14.33 10.40
N LYS A 377 15.58 -15.59 10.47
CA LYS A 377 14.17 -16.00 10.37
C LYS A 377 13.36 -15.38 11.50
N GLU A 378 13.76 -15.67 12.74
CA GLU A 378 13.02 -15.21 13.93
C GLU A 378 12.93 -13.69 13.99
N LEU A 379 14.02 -12.96 13.70
CA LEU A 379 13.99 -11.48 13.68
C LEU A 379 13.11 -10.90 12.56
N SER A 380 12.96 -11.60 11.42
CA SER A 380 12.12 -11.13 10.30
C SER A 380 10.63 -11.17 10.61
N GLU A 381 10.23 -12.01 11.55
CA GLU A 381 8.85 -12.17 12.02
C GLU A 381 8.49 -11.14 13.12
N THR A 382 9.43 -10.28 13.54
CA THR A 382 9.25 -9.28 14.61
C THR A 382 8.94 -7.86 14.10
N ASN A 383 8.32 -7.04 14.95
CA ASN A 383 8.06 -5.62 14.72
C ASN A 383 9.18 -4.67 15.18
N LEU A 384 10.35 -5.22 15.49
CA LEU A 384 11.46 -4.44 16.05
C LEU A 384 12.03 -3.42 15.04
N TYR A 385 12.45 -2.26 15.56
CA TYR A 385 13.17 -1.25 14.79
C TYR A 385 14.29 -0.63 15.64
N PRO A 386 15.50 -0.38 15.08
CA PRO A 386 15.93 -0.71 13.72
C PRO A 386 16.41 -2.16 13.62
N LEU A 387 15.77 -2.94 12.74
CA LEU A 387 16.33 -4.21 12.28
C LEU A 387 17.49 -3.95 11.30
N PRO A 388 18.53 -4.79 11.27
CA PRO A 388 19.50 -4.76 10.19
C PRO A 388 18.77 -4.79 8.84
N GLN A 389 19.15 -3.92 7.91
CA GLN A 389 18.45 -3.70 6.63
C GLN A 389 18.16 -5.02 5.87
N VAL A 390 19.03 -6.02 6.04
CA VAL A 390 18.92 -7.37 5.50
C VAL A 390 17.72 -8.17 6.06
N VAL A 391 17.39 -7.99 7.33
CA VAL A 391 16.23 -8.61 7.99
C VAL A 391 14.94 -7.86 7.64
N HIS A 392 15.02 -6.54 7.48
CA HIS A 392 13.90 -5.73 7.01
C HIS A 392 13.47 -6.11 5.57
N MET A 393 14.42 -6.47 4.71
CA MET A 393 14.13 -6.93 3.34
C MET A 393 13.48 -8.32 3.30
N ALA A 394 13.81 -9.19 4.24
CA ALA A 394 13.21 -10.52 4.40
C ALA A 394 11.71 -10.44 4.71
N ARG A 395 11.31 -9.52 5.60
CA ARG A 395 9.91 -9.29 6.00
C ARG A 395 8.97 -8.95 4.83
N ASN A 396 9.48 -8.30 3.78
CA ASN A 396 8.67 -7.80 2.67
C ASN A 396 8.47 -8.81 1.52
N ARG A 397 9.02 -10.03 1.59
CA ARG A 397 8.99 -11.00 0.48
C ARG A 397 8.05 -12.20 0.65
N GLY A 398 7.41 -12.40 1.81
CA GLY A 398 6.29 -13.34 1.97
C GLY A 398 6.52 -14.84 1.68
N GLU A 399 7.76 -15.30 1.47
CA GLU A 399 8.07 -16.70 1.13
C GLU A 399 8.57 -17.52 2.35
N GLU A 400 8.17 -18.79 2.49
CA GLU A 400 8.55 -19.66 3.61
C GLU A 400 10.08 -20.00 3.68
N GLU A 401 10.87 -19.70 2.63
CA GLU A 401 12.31 -20.05 2.52
C GLU A 401 13.30 -18.88 2.76
N ILE A 402 12.85 -17.81 3.41
CA ILE A 402 13.60 -16.54 3.62
C ILE A 402 14.99 -16.68 4.28
N SER A 403 15.24 -17.71 5.11
CA SER A 403 16.44 -17.79 5.96
C SER A 403 17.77 -17.93 5.20
N THR A 404 17.77 -18.63 4.06
CA THR A 404 19.00 -18.88 3.28
C THR A 404 19.39 -17.69 2.39
N PRO A 405 18.46 -17.03 1.68
CA PRO A 405 18.71 -15.76 1.00
C PRO A 405 19.14 -14.65 1.97
N ALA A 406 18.44 -14.46 3.10
CA ALA A 406 18.79 -13.44 4.10
C ALA A 406 20.19 -13.66 4.68
N HIS A 407 20.55 -14.91 5.01
CA HIS A 407 21.90 -15.26 5.46
C HIS A 407 22.98 -15.00 4.39
N LYS A 408 22.73 -15.34 3.12
CA LYS A 408 23.64 -15.03 2.02
C LYS A 408 23.83 -13.52 1.87
N ILE A 409 22.76 -12.74 1.93
CA ILE A 409 22.80 -11.28 1.83
C ILE A 409 23.56 -10.68 3.03
N PHE A 410 23.34 -11.18 4.26
CA PHE A 410 24.08 -10.72 5.45
C PHE A 410 25.59 -10.96 5.30
N LYS A 411 26.02 -12.16 4.90
CA LYS A 411 27.43 -12.45 4.61
C LYS A 411 28.00 -11.58 3.47
N ARG A 412 27.17 -11.19 2.50
CA ARG A 412 27.53 -10.36 1.34
C ARG A 412 27.51 -8.85 1.63
N SER A 413 26.84 -8.41 2.70
CA SER A 413 26.69 -7.00 3.10
C SER A 413 27.91 -6.40 3.81
N ARG A 414 29.00 -7.15 3.99
CA ARG A 414 30.30 -6.56 4.35
C ARG A 414 30.94 -6.00 3.09
N PRO A 415 30.96 -4.66 2.86
CA PRO A 415 31.53 -4.11 1.64
C PRO A 415 33.03 -4.44 1.56
N PRO A 416 33.54 -4.86 0.39
CA PRO A 416 34.98 -5.01 0.20
C PRO A 416 35.66 -3.65 0.34
N THR A 417 36.86 -3.62 0.91
CA THR A 417 37.72 -2.42 0.87
C THR A 417 38.07 -2.13 -0.59
N PHE A 418 37.49 -1.07 -1.14
CA PHE A 418 37.81 -0.54 -2.47
C PHE A 418 38.55 0.80 -2.28
N ASP A 419 39.84 0.81 -2.60
CA ASP A 419 40.68 2.00 -2.55
C ASP A 419 40.48 2.82 -3.83
N VAL A 420 39.77 3.94 -3.72
CA VAL A 420 39.41 4.79 -4.86
C VAL A 420 40.61 5.58 -5.36
N ALA A 421 41.48 6.03 -4.45
CA ALA A 421 42.64 6.85 -4.80
C ALA A 421 43.64 6.06 -5.65
N ASP A 422 43.90 4.80 -5.29
CA ASP A 422 44.77 3.89 -6.05
C ASP A 422 44.25 3.64 -7.48
N GLN A 423 42.93 3.59 -7.67
CA GLN A 423 42.33 3.36 -8.98
C GLN A 423 42.33 4.62 -9.85
N LEU A 424 42.17 5.80 -9.24
CA LEU A 424 42.27 7.08 -9.93
C LEU A 424 43.71 7.45 -10.30
N ALA A 425 44.72 6.94 -9.59
CA ALA A 425 46.14 7.21 -9.87
C ALA A 425 46.68 6.54 -11.16
N VAL A 426 45.88 5.70 -11.82
CA VAL A 426 46.25 5.05 -13.08
C VAL A 426 45.99 6.00 -14.26
N ASP A 427 47.00 6.80 -14.62
CA ASP A 427 47.05 7.83 -15.70
C ASP A 427 46.71 7.33 -17.12
N LYS A 428 45.50 6.82 -17.36
CA LYS A 428 45.09 6.30 -18.69
C LYS A 428 43.72 6.74 -19.19
N ALA A 429 42.90 7.45 -18.41
CA ALA A 429 41.54 7.82 -18.79
C ALA A 429 41.36 9.33 -19.00
N GLU A 430 40.41 9.73 -19.87
CA GLU A 430 40.08 11.12 -20.16
C GLU A 430 39.10 11.73 -19.14
N GLY A 431 38.61 10.94 -18.17
CA GLY A 431 37.75 11.34 -17.04
C GLY A 431 37.96 10.48 -15.78
N ASN A 432 37.58 10.98 -14.60
CA ASN A 432 37.71 10.26 -13.33
C ASN A 432 36.71 9.10 -13.24
N LEU A 433 35.44 9.36 -13.56
CA LEU A 433 34.43 8.30 -13.67
C LEU A 433 34.73 7.31 -14.81
N GLU A 434 35.38 7.76 -15.89
CA GLU A 434 35.85 6.86 -16.95
C GLU A 434 36.98 5.93 -16.45
N ALA A 435 37.94 6.44 -15.68
CA ALA A 435 38.97 5.61 -15.04
C ALA A 435 38.34 4.52 -14.15
N LEU A 436 37.22 4.84 -13.51
CA LEU A 436 36.47 3.95 -12.63
C LEU A 436 35.39 3.13 -13.34
N GLU A 437 35.17 3.29 -14.65
CA GLU A 437 34.03 2.70 -15.38
C GLU A 437 33.98 1.17 -15.23
N SER A 438 35.14 0.51 -15.35
CA SER A 438 35.26 -0.95 -15.16
C SER A 438 34.80 -1.42 -13.76
N ASN A 439 34.83 -0.52 -12.78
CA ASN A 439 34.44 -0.74 -11.39
C ASN A 439 33.08 -0.12 -11.03
N LEU A 440 32.49 0.72 -11.89
CA LEU A 440 31.22 1.40 -11.63
C LEU A 440 30.04 0.44 -11.76
N ARG A 441 29.16 0.45 -10.77
CA ARG A 441 27.96 -0.38 -10.67
C ARG A 441 26.74 0.49 -10.37
N TYR A 442 25.57 0.03 -10.81
CA TYR A 442 24.28 0.62 -10.47
C TYR A 442 23.41 -0.40 -9.76
N GLN A 443 22.80 0.02 -8.65
CA GLN A 443 21.89 -0.80 -7.88
C GLN A 443 20.52 -0.85 -8.55
N THR A 444 20.29 -1.89 -9.36
CA THR A 444 19.04 -2.13 -10.09
C THR A 444 17.94 -2.66 -9.17
N GLU A 445 18.32 -3.53 -8.24
CA GLU A 445 17.47 -4.06 -7.17
C GLU A 445 18.25 -3.99 -5.85
N PRO A 446 17.58 -3.87 -4.70
CA PRO A 446 18.29 -3.82 -3.42
C PRO A 446 19.19 -5.05 -3.23
N GLY A 447 20.50 -4.82 -3.09
CA GLY A 447 21.52 -5.87 -2.97
C GLY A 447 22.00 -6.48 -4.30
N ARG A 448 21.51 -6.01 -5.45
CA ARG A 448 21.99 -6.38 -6.80
C ARG A 448 22.61 -5.15 -7.47
N TRP A 449 23.87 -5.26 -7.86
CA TRP A 449 24.66 -4.21 -8.46
C TRP A 449 25.12 -4.65 -9.85
N ASP A 450 24.52 -4.07 -10.89
CA ASP A 450 24.84 -4.38 -12.28
C ASP A 450 25.93 -3.43 -12.82
N PRO A 451 26.79 -3.88 -13.76
CA PRO A 451 27.81 -3.03 -14.37
C PRO A 451 27.19 -1.88 -15.15
N VAL A 452 27.79 -0.70 -15.02
CA VAL A 452 27.42 0.51 -15.77
C VAL A 452 28.51 0.81 -16.77
N LEU A 453 28.15 0.87 -18.04
CA LEU A 453 29.04 1.33 -19.12
C LEU A 453 28.60 2.73 -19.53
N LEU A 454 29.45 3.72 -19.29
CA LEU A 454 29.15 5.11 -19.59
C LEU A 454 29.14 5.30 -21.12
N PRO A 455 28.04 5.85 -21.69
CA PRO A 455 28.00 6.15 -23.12
C PRO A 455 29.16 7.07 -23.52
N ALA A 456 29.69 6.92 -24.75
CA ALA A 456 30.79 7.76 -25.24
C ALA A 456 30.50 9.27 -25.12
N TYR A 457 29.25 9.65 -25.42
CA TYR A 457 28.72 10.99 -25.22
C TYR A 457 28.86 11.48 -23.77
N GLU A 458 28.45 10.67 -22.79
CA GLU A 458 28.53 11.03 -21.37
C GLU A 458 29.97 11.18 -20.90
N ARG A 459 30.88 10.32 -21.39
CA ARG A 459 32.31 10.42 -21.08
C ARG A 459 32.90 11.74 -21.59
N GLN A 460 32.60 12.12 -22.84
CA GLN A 460 33.05 13.40 -23.41
C GLN A 460 32.46 14.60 -22.65
N ARG A 461 31.18 14.53 -22.27
CA ARG A 461 30.51 15.58 -21.49
C ARG A 461 31.18 15.78 -20.14
N LEU A 462 31.37 14.71 -19.37
CA LEU A 462 32.00 14.75 -18.05
C LEU A 462 33.45 15.23 -18.13
N ALA A 463 34.23 14.75 -19.13
CA ALA A 463 35.60 15.22 -19.37
C ALA A 463 35.66 16.73 -19.65
N THR A 464 34.69 17.27 -20.40
CA THR A 464 34.65 18.69 -20.73
C THR A 464 34.19 19.55 -19.54
N VAL A 465 33.23 19.08 -18.73
CA VAL A 465 32.86 19.72 -17.45
C VAL A 465 34.08 19.84 -16.54
N ARG A 466 34.86 18.75 -16.41
CA ARG A 466 36.09 18.73 -15.63
C ARG A 466 37.15 19.70 -16.15
N GLU A 467 37.38 19.73 -17.46
CA GLU A 467 38.37 20.64 -18.06
C GLU A 467 38.00 22.11 -17.84
N ARG A 468 36.71 22.45 -17.89
CA ARG A 468 36.24 23.80 -17.58
C ARG A 468 36.40 24.17 -16.13
N PHE A 469 36.09 23.25 -15.23
CA PHE A 469 36.34 23.43 -13.81
C PHE A 469 37.81 23.73 -13.53
N ARG A 470 38.75 22.99 -14.15
CA ARG A 470 40.20 23.28 -14.07
C ARG A 470 40.59 24.66 -14.60
N GLN A 471 39.84 25.18 -15.56
CA GLN A 471 40.04 26.53 -16.12
C GLN A 471 39.34 27.62 -15.31
N GLY A 472 38.63 27.28 -14.23
CA GLY A 472 37.82 28.23 -13.44
C GLY A 472 36.63 28.78 -14.23
N LYS A 473 36.10 28.02 -15.19
CA LYS A 473 34.99 28.43 -16.06
C LYS A 473 33.76 27.56 -15.83
N GLY A 474 32.59 28.19 -15.81
CA GLY A 474 31.29 27.52 -15.82
C GLY A 474 30.72 27.28 -17.21
N GLY A 475 29.45 26.89 -17.28
CA GLY A 475 28.67 26.90 -18.51
C GLY A 475 27.35 26.13 -18.46
N TYR A 476 26.60 26.24 -19.56
CA TYR A 476 25.37 25.48 -19.77
C TYR A 476 25.69 24.10 -20.34
N THR A 477 25.14 23.08 -19.70
CA THR A 477 25.19 21.69 -20.17
C THR A 477 23.78 21.27 -20.53
N LEU A 478 23.50 21.17 -21.84
CA LEU A 478 22.20 20.68 -22.29
C LEU A 478 22.32 19.19 -22.65
N LEU A 479 21.49 18.36 -22.01
CA LEU A 479 21.46 16.92 -22.17
C LEU A 479 20.43 16.54 -23.24
N PRO A 480 20.82 15.81 -24.29
CA PRO A 480 19.93 15.28 -25.32
C PRO A 480 19.10 14.09 -24.82
N HIS A 481 19.11 13.81 -23.53
CA HIS A 481 18.37 12.73 -22.89
C HIS A 481 17.74 13.25 -21.59
N ASP A 482 16.71 12.56 -21.11
CA ASP A 482 15.91 12.92 -19.94
C ASP A 482 16.18 11.94 -18.77
N VAL A 483 17.44 11.55 -18.59
CA VAL A 483 17.87 10.60 -17.53
C VAL A 483 18.62 11.38 -16.44
N PRO A 484 17.92 11.88 -15.40
CA PRO A 484 18.50 12.81 -14.44
C PRO A 484 19.62 12.19 -13.59
N GLU A 485 19.57 10.88 -13.31
CA GLU A 485 20.62 10.15 -12.60
C GLU A 485 21.98 10.21 -13.30
N MET A 486 21.99 10.30 -14.64
CA MET A 486 23.21 10.45 -15.42
C MET A 486 23.66 11.91 -15.48
N GLY A 487 22.71 12.84 -15.59
CA GLY A 487 23.00 14.28 -15.59
C GLY A 487 23.74 14.73 -14.33
N ILE A 488 23.28 14.26 -13.15
CA ILE A 488 23.83 14.66 -11.85
C ILE A 488 25.24 14.10 -11.57
N LEU A 489 25.74 13.15 -12.37
CA LEU A 489 27.11 12.65 -12.26
C LEU A 489 28.18 13.73 -12.52
N ALA A 490 27.81 14.88 -13.11
CA ALA A 490 28.70 16.03 -13.19
C ALA A 490 29.21 16.45 -11.79
N ALA A 491 28.36 16.45 -10.77
CA ALA A 491 28.78 16.80 -9.41
C ALA A 491 29.73 15.75 -8.81
N ALA A 492 29.52 14.46 -9.10
CA ALA A 492 30.45 13.40 -8.69
C ALA A 492 31.80 13.53 -9.42
N GLU A 493 31.81 13.80 -10.72
CA GLU A 493 33.05 13.97 -11.50
C GLU A 493 33.92 15.10 -10.92
N LEU A 494 33.29 16.24 -10.59
CA LEU A 494 33.97 17.37 -9.96
C LEU A 494 34.49 17.05 -8.55
N ALA A 495 33.70 16.36 -7.72
CA ALA A 495 34.14 16.00 -6.37
C ALA A 495 35.23 14.91 -6.36
N LEU A 496 35.22 14.00 -7.34
CA LEU A 496 36.27 12.98 -7.52
C LEU A 496 37.60 13.60 -7.98
N GLU A 497 37.58 14.76 -8.64
CA GLU A 497 38.80 15.49 -9.02
C GLU A 497 39.64 15.87 -7.79
N GLY A 498 38.99 16.23 -6.68
CA GLY A 498 39.68 16.49 -5.41
C GLY A 498 40.41 15.26 -4.86
N LEU A 499 39.83 14.06 -5.03
CA LEU A 499 40.46 12.81 -4.57
C LEU A 499 41.66 12.42 -5.42
N HIS A 500 41.66 12.75 -6.72
CA HIS A 500 42.77 12.43 -7.62
C HIS A 500 44.07 13.19 -7.28
N HIS A 501 43.96 14.36 -6.63
CA HIS A 501 45.11 15.23 -6.38
C HIS A 501 45.67 15.20 -4.95
N ASP A 502 45.15 14.35 -4.06
CA ASP A 502 45.69 14.03 -2.71
C ASP A 502 46.02 15.25 -1.80
N ARG A 503 45.61 16.46 -2.20
CA ARG A 503 46.08 17.74 -1.63
C ARG A 503 45.03 18.85 -1.58
N MET A 504 43.83 18.65 -2.11
CA MET A 504 42.76 19.65 -2.07
C MET A 504 41.44 19.00 -1.70
N SER A 505 40.87 19.41 -0.57
CA SER A 505 39.46 19.20 -0.27
C SER A 505 38.66 20.00 -1.28
N VAL A 506 37.70 19.37 -1.97
CA VAL A 506 36.83 20.03 -2.93
C VAL A 506 35.40 20.01 -2.41
N ASP A 507 34.81 21.19 -2.28
CA ASP A 507 33.41 21.40 -1.87
C ASP A 507 32.58 21.84 -3.09
N ILE A 508 31.73 20.93 -3.58
CA ILE A 508 30.84 21.17 -4.71
C ILE A 508 29.43 21.46 -4.19
N VAL A 509 28.91 22.65 -4.45
CA VAL A 509 27.52 22.98 -4.11
C VAL A 509 26.59 22.59 -5.24
N VAL A 510 25.51 21.89 -4.91
CA VAL A 510 24.43 21.56 -5.84
C VAL A 510 23.19 22.33 -5.43
N TYR A 511 22.86 23.36 -6.20
CA TYR A 511 21.60 24.06 -6.08
C TYR A 511 20.49 23.24 -6.74
N SER A 512 19.49 22.83 -5.97
CA SER A 512 18.37 22.05 -6.50
C SER A 512 17.02 22.49 -5.96
N PRO A 513 16.20 23.18 -6.78
CA PRO A 513 14.88 23.68 -6.38
C PRO A 513 13.76 22.63 -6.53
N GLY A 514 14.11 21.34 -6.41
CA GLY A 514 13.18 20.24 -6.62
C GLY A 514 12.03 20.22 -5.60
N THR A 515 10.84 19.91 -6.08
CA THR A 515 9.62 19.73 -5.26
C THR A 515 9.24 18.26 -5.20
N SER A 516 8.39 17.83 -4.26
CA SER A 516 7.96 16.43 -4.13
C SER A 516 7.32 15.83 -5.40
N ASN A 517 6.87 16.69 -6.32
CA ASN A 517 6.22 16.28 -7.56
C ASN A 517 7.19 16.05 -8.74
N LEU A 518 8.43 16.54 -8.67
CA LEU A 518 9.42 16.47 -9.75
C LEU A 518 10.76 15.93 -9.23
N TRP A 519 11.57 15.34 -10.10
CA TRP A 519 12.90 14.87 -9.72
C TRP A 519 13.80 16.05 -9.33
N GLY A 520 14.64 15.87 -8.32
CA GLY A 520 15.59 16.88 -7.84
C GLY A 520 15.38 17.25 -6.37
N THR A 521 14.54 16.54 -5.64
CA THR A 521 14.55 16.70 -4.18
C THR A 521 15.90 16.20 -3.62
N PHE A 522 16.28 16.68 -2.44
CA PHE A 522 17.46 16.18 -1.74
C PHE A 522 17.49 14.65 -1.60
N LYS A 523 16.31 14.05 -1.37
CA LYS A 523 16.16 12.59 -1.30
C LYS A 523 16.43 11.92 -2.63
N ASP A 524 15.98 12.51 -3.75
CA ASP A 524 16.23 11.96 -5.10
C ASP A 524 17.72 11.98 -5.43
N ILE A 525 18.39 13.11 -5.17
CA ILE A 525 19.82 13.28 -5.43
C ILE A 525 20.64 12.33 -4.55
N GLN A 526 20.32 12.26 -3.25
CA GLN A 526 20.94 11.30 -2.34
C GLN A 526 20.75 9.86 -2.82
N MET A 527 19.53 9.50 -3.22
CA MET A 527 19.22 8.16 -3.71
C MET A 527 19.97 7.86 -5.01
N ALA A 528 20.15 8.84 -5.90
CA ALA A 528 20.96 8.69 -7.10
C ALA A 528 22.41 8.32 -6.74
N PHE A 529 23.06 9.09 -5.84
CA PHE A 529 24.43 8.77 -5.40
C PHE A 529 24.53 7.44 -4.64
N ARG A 530 23.50 7.06 -3.89
CA ARG A 530 23.44 5.74 -3.21
C ARG A 530 23.34 4.57 -4.18
N LYS A 531 22.68 4.76 -5.31
CA LYS A 531 22.49 3.71 -6.31
C LYS A 531 23.69 3.52 -7.21
N PHE A 532 24.58 4.51 -7.33
CA PHE A 532 25.89 4.30 -7.97
C PHE A 532 26.90 3.82 -6.93
N GLY A 533 27.72 2.84 -7.29
CA GLY A 533 28.73 2.30 -6.38
C GLY A 533 29.93 1.72 -7.10
N LEU A 534 31.02 1.53 -6.36
CA LEU A 534 32.29 1.05 -6.86
C LEU A 534 32.59 -0.36 -6.35
N CYS A 535 33.06 -1.24 -7.23
CA CYS A 535 33.46 -2.60 -6.89
C CYS A 535 34.55 -3.11 -7.83
N SER A 536 35.57 -3.76 -7.27
CA SER A 536 36.65 -4.39 -8.04
C SER A 536 36.26 -5.73 -8.69
N ILE A 537 35.12 -6.31 -8.29
CA ILE A 537 34.62 -7.57 -8.84
C ILE A 537 33.97 -7.28 -10.20
N PRO A 538 34.44 -7.88 -11.31
CA PRO A 538 33.86 -7.68 -12.63
C PRO A 538 32.44 -8.30 -12.71
N GLY A 539 31.56 -7.67 -13.48
CA GLY A 539 30.20 -8.15 -13.71
C GLY A 539 29.21 -7.81 -12.58
N ILE A 540 28.10 -8.55 -12.53
CA ILE A 540 27.04 -8.37 -11.52
C ILE A 540 27.59 -8.76 -10.15
N THR A 541 27.46 -7.86 -9.18
CA THR A 541 27.90 -8.07 -7.81
C THR A 541 26.74 -7.87 -6.83
N THR A 542 26.92 -8.36 -5.61
CA THR A 542 25.98 -8.15 -4.50
C THR A 542 26.49 -7.16 -3.46
N ALA A 543 27.71 -6.65 -3.68
CA ALA A 543 28.37 -5.69 -2.81
C ALA A 543 29.17 -4.70 -3.66
N ALA A 544 28.84 -3.42 -3.55
CA ALA A 544 29.59 -2.29 -4.07
C ALA A 544 29.56 -1.18 -3.00
N ARG A 545 30.59 -0.34 -2.97
CA ARG A 545 30.66 0.83 -2.09
C ARG A 545 29.90 1.98 -2.75
N PRO A 546 28.77 2.46 -2.21
CA PRO A 546 28.01 3.58 -2.77
C PRO A 546 28.85 4.85 -2.95
N LEU A 547 28.50 5.71 -3.92
CA LEU A 547 29.24 6.97 -4.13
C LEU A 547 29.08 7.96 -2.98
N ASP A 548 27.96 7.93 -2.24
CA ASP A 548 27.79 8.76 -1.03
C ASP A 548 28.62 8.26 0.17
N GLU A 549 29.25 7.09 0.05
CA GLU A 549 30.30 6.60 0.95
C GLU A 549 31.72 6.79 0.38
N VAL A 550 31.86 7.41 -0.80
CA VAL A 550 33.16 7.76 -1.41
C VAL A 550 33.38 9.27 -1.30
N VAL A 551 32.35 10.06 -1.61
CA VAL A 551 32.30 11.50 -1.46
C VAL A 551 31.21 11.83 -0.43
N THR A 552 31.51 12.69 0.53
CA THR A 552 30.56 13.01 1.59
C THR A 552 29.41 13.85 1.05
N VAL A 553 28.20 13.29 0.97
CA VAL A 553 27.00 14.06 0.60
C VAL A 553 26.42 14.74 1.84
N SER A 554 26.33 16.07 1.79
CA SER A 554 25.88 16.94 2.88
C SER A 554 24.72 17.82 2.43
N ARG A 555 24.00 18.40 3.39
CA ARG A 555 22.99 19.43 3.14
C ARG A 555 23.22 20.65 3.99
N VAL A 556 22.80 21.79 3.48
CA VAL A 556 22.70 23.02 4.28
C VAL A 556 21.55 22.89 5.27
N THR A 557 21.82 23.32 6.50
CA THR A 557 20.90 23.39 7.64
C THR A 557 21.10 24.72 8.35
N ASP A 558 20.13 25.18 9.14
CA ASP A 558 20.26 26.36 10.01
C ASP A 558 21.47 26.28 10.94
N SER A 559 21.81 25.05 11.35
CA SER A 559 22.99 24.77 12.18
C SER A 559 24.30 24.65 11.39
N GLY A 560 24.30 24.93 10.09
CA GLY A 560 25.44 24.81 9.17
C GLY A 560 25.36 23.61 8.23
N ILE A 561 26.49 23.11 7.75
CA ILE A 561 26.52 21.98 6.81
C ILE A 561 26.45 20.66 7.59
N LYS A 562 25.42 19.85 7.32
CA LYS A 562 25.21 18.56 7.99
C LYS A 562 25.39 17.40 7.00
N PRO A 563 26.32 16.45 7.24
CA PRO A 563 26.45 15.26 6.42
C PRO A 563 25.24 14.33 6.64
N TRP A 564 24.83 13.61 5.59
CA TRP A 564 23.74 12.63 5.70
C TRP A 564 24.12 11.32 6.40
N GLY A 565 25.42 11.03 6.47
CA GLY A 565 26.00 9.85 7.11
C GLY A 565 27.32 10.21 7.79
N GLU A 566 28.08 9.19 8.19
CA GLU A 566 29.45 9.40 8.64
C GLU A 566 30.28 9.95 7.46
N PRO A 567 31.05 11.05 7.65
CA PRO A 567 31.85 11.63 6.58
C PRO A 567 32.87 10.60 6.10
N ALA A 568 32.80 10.27 4.81
CA ALA A 568 33.63 9.23 4.21
C ALA A 568 34.91 9.79 3.57
N SER A 569 34.92 11.09 3.27
CA SER A 569 36.06 11.85 2.77
C SER A 569 35.91 13.35 3.06
N ASP A 570 37.01 14.09 2.92
CA ASP A 570 37.03 15.55 3.08
C ASP A 570 36.37 16.29 1.91
N ASN A 571 36.19 15.62 0.76
CA ASN A 571 35.47 16.16 -0.40
C ASN A 571 33.97 16.04 -0.18
N LYS A 572 33.24 17.14 -0.43
CA LYS A 572 31.82 17.21 -0.15
C LYS A 572 31.01 17.57 -1.38
N ILE A 573 29.83 16.96 -1.47
CA ILE A 573 28.74 17.44 -2.31
C ILE A 573 27.71 18.04 -1.37
N ILE A 574 27.50 19.35 -1.44
CA ILE A 574 26.65 20.10 -0.51
C ILE A 574 25.37 20.49 -1.22
N LEU A 575 24.23 19.94 -0.78
CA LEU A 575 22.93 20.21 -1.38
C LEU A 575 22.28 21.43 -0.72
N THR A 576 21.82 22.38 -1.54
CA THR A 576 21.03 23.55 -1.10
C THR A 576 19.79 23.76 -1.97
N LYS A 577 18.77 24.42 -1.38
CA LYS A 577 17.57 24.92 -2.07
C LYS A 577 17.59 26.44 -2.28
N SER A 578 18.53 27.15 -1.68
CA SER A 578 18.62 28.62 -1.70
C SER A 578 19.93 29.04 -2.36
N LEU A 579 19.87 30.03 -3.25
CA LEU A 579 21.08 30.63 -3.81
C LEU A 579 21.84 31.43 -2.75
N MET A 580 21.15 32.02 -1.77
CA MET A 580 21.78 32.78 -0.68
C MET A 580 22.68 31.92 0.22
N ASP A 581 22.43 30.60 0.28
CA ASP A 581 23.29 29.70 1.07
C ASP A 581 24.69 29.58 0.46
N ILE A 582 24.84 29.79 -0.85
CA ILE A 582 26.09 29.59 -1.60
C ILE A 582 27.20 30.47 -1.05
N ASP A 583 26.86 31.72 -0.74
CA ASP A 583 27.77 32.74 -0.22
C ASP A 583 28.37 32.34 1.14
N SER A 584 27.60 31.62 1.95
CA SER A 584 28.04 31.16 3.28
C SER A 584 28.94 29.92 3.24
N ILE A 585 28.99 29.21 2.11
CA ILE A 585 29.68 27.92 1.97
C ILE A 585 31.09 28.08 1.38
N ASP A 586 31.31 29.11 0.55
CA ASP A 586 32.54 29.32 -0.24
C ASP A 586 32.93 28.10 -1.10
N PRO A 587 32.11 27.71 -2.08
CA PRO A 587 32.31 26.48 -2.84
C PRO A 587 33.41 26.59 -3.91
N ASP A 588 34.01 25.47 -4.30
CA ASP A 588 34.91 25.42 -5.45
C ASP A 588 34.16 25.49 -6.79
N ALA A 589 32.92 24.98 -6.83
CA ALA A 589 32.02 25.07 -7.98
C ALA A 589 30.56 24.95 -7.57
N VAL A 590 29.68 25.49 -8.41
CA VAL A 590 28.22 25.40 -8.24
C VAL A 590 27.61 24.61 -9.38
N VAL A 591 26.81 23.60 -9.07
CA VAL A 591 26.01 22.85 -10.05
C VAL A 591 24.54 23.22 -9.86
N CYS A 592 23.99 23.97 -10.82
CA CYS A 592 22.58 24.30 -10.88
C CYS A 592 21.80 23.15 -11.52
N ASN A 593 21.11 22.36 -10.70
CA ASN A 593 20.37 21.18 -11.10
C ASN A 593 18.96 21.55 -11.62
N PHE A 594 18.83 21.77 -12.93
CA PHE A 594 17.53 21.97 -13.61
C PHE A 594 17.03 20.72 -14.34
N LEU A 595 17.46 19.54 -13.90
CA LEU A 595 17.06 18.25 -14.48
C LEU A 595 15.56 17.94 -14.29
N GLY A 596 14.92 18.56 -13.30
CA GLY A 596 13.46 18.49 -13.11
C GLY A 596 12.75 19.78 -13.52
N ARG A 597 13.15 20.90 -12.90
CA ARG A 597 12.46 22.19 -12.91
C ARG A 597 13.47 23.33 -12.75
N ARG A 598 13.22 24.43 -13.47
CA ARG A 598 13.77 25.76 -13.22
C ARG A 598 12.65 26.67 -12.68
N PRO A 599 12.75 27.20 -11.45
CA PRO A 599 11.79 28.17 -10.91
C PRO A 599 11.78 29.47 -11.70
N SER A 600 10.63 30.16 -11.72
CA SER A 600 10.48 31.47 -12.34
C SER A 600 11.31 32.57 -11.70
N GLU A 601 11.59 32.43 -10.41
CA GLU A 601 12.37 33.40 -9.63
C GLU A 601 13.88 33.25 -9.84
N PHE A 602 14.33 32.20 -10.56
CA PHE A 602 15.75 31.93 -10.71
C PHE A 602 16.50 33.03 -11.48
N GLU A 603 15.94 33.62 -12.54
CA GLU A 603 16.62 34.71 -13.28
C GLU A 603 16.76 35.98 -12.44
N PRO A 604 15.69 36.51 -11.82
CA PRO A 604 15.81 37.63 -10.89
C PRO A 604 16.79 37.36 -9.74
N GLN A 605 16.73 36.17 -9.13
CA GLN A 605 17.65 35.79 -8.06
C GLN A 605 19.10 35.64 -8.55
N LEU A 606 19.31 35.18 -9.79
CA LEU A 606 20.63 35.12 -10.39
C LEU A 606 21.19 36.53 -10.61
N GLU A 607 20.38 37.46 -11.14
CA GLU A 607 20.80 38.86 -11.34
C GLU A 607 21.10 39.59 -10.01
N GLU A 608 20.36 39.28 -8.95
CA GLU A 608 20.63 39.80 -7.59
C GLU A 608 21.94 39.22 -7.01
N GLU A 609 22.22 37.95 -7.29
CA GLU A 609 23.37 37.20 -6.79
C GLU A 609 24.54 37.15 -7.80
N ASP A 610 24.47 37.88 -8.91
CA ASP A 610 25.41 37.77 -10.05
C ASP A 610 26.84 38.06 -9.59
N ASN A 611 27.03 39.02 -8.66
CA ASN A 611 28.35 39.35 -8.11
C ASN A 611 28.98 38.20 -7.31
N VAL A 612 28.16 37.34 -6.70
CA VAL A 612 28.59 36.18 -5.90
C VAL A 612 28.91 35.02 -6.83
N LEU A 613 28.00 34.71 -7.75
CA LEU A 613 28.12 33.57 -8.65
C LEU A 613 29.16 33.77 -9.75
N GLU A 614 29.47 35.01 -10.15
CA GLU A 614 30.60 35.32 -11.04
C GLU A 614 31.96 34.86 -10.49
N SER A 615 32.09 34.72 -9.17
CA SER A 615 33.34 34.31 -8.52
C SER A 615 33.62 32.80 -8.63
N TYR A 616 32.62 32.00 -9.03
CA TYR A 616 32.70 30.54 -9.04
C TYR A 616 32.36 29.95 -10.41
N PRO A 617 32.94 28.80 -10.80
CA PRO A 617 32.50 28.09 -11.99
C PRO A 617 31.09 27.50 -11.77
N VAL A 618 30.09 28.08 -12.42
CA VAL A 618 28.69 27.63 -12.36
C VAL A 618 28.33 26.74 -13.54
N PHE A 619 27.87 25.51 -13.26
CA PHE A 619 27.41 24.53 -14.26
C PHE A 619 25.89 24.37 -14.20
N SER A 620 25.19 24.80 -15.25
CA SER A 620 23.73 24.66 -15.33
C SER A 620 23.33 23.44 -16.17
N LEU A 621 22.58 22.51 -15.58
CA LEU A 621 22.20 21.25 -16.21
C LEU A 621 20.74 21.27 -16.70
N TYR A 622 20.51 21.16 -18.01
CA TYR A 622 19.17 21.15 -18.62
C TYR A 622 18.92 19.91 -19.48
N PRO A 623 17.88 19.12 -19.23
CA PRO A 623 17.51 18.00 -20.09
C PRO A 623 16.59 18.45 -21.23
N PHE A 624 16.35 17.53 -22.15
CA PHE A 624 15.56 17.78 -23.36
C PHE A 624 14.13 18.25 -23.07
N THR A 625 13.54 17.84 -21.94
CA THR A 625 12.17 18.21 -21.51
C THR A 625 12.12 18.98 -20.18
N ALA A 626 13.17 19.75 -19.84
CA ALA A 626 13.22 20.55 -18.61
C ALA A 626 11.98 21.44 -18.45
N LYS A 627 11.37 21.49 -17.26
CA LYS A 627 10.25 22.40 -17.01
C LYS A 627 10.78 23.78 -16.63
N ILE A 628 10.48 24.80 -17.43
CA ILE A 628 10.90 26.19 -17.22
C ILE A 628 9.67 26.98 -16.81
N GLU A 629 9.63 27.41 -15.56
CA GLU A 629 8.58 28.31 -15.08
C GLU A 629 9.00 29.75 -15.33
N ALA A 630 8.06 30.59 -15.73
CA ALA A 630 8.26 32.02 -15.91
C ALA A 630 7.14 32.79 -15.18
N PRO A 631 7.43 33.98 -14.63
CA PRO A 631 6.43 34.75 -13.89
C PRO A 631 5.23 35.08 -14.79
N GLY A 632 4.01 34.84 -14.30
CA GLY A 632 2.78 35.23 -15.01
C GLY A 632 2.41 34.41 -16.25
N THR A 633 3.24 33.43 -16.67
CA THR A 633 3.04 32.68 -17.92
C THR A 633 2.93 31.17 -17.69
N TRP A 634 2.48 30.44 -18.72
CA TRP A 634 2.43 28.98 -18.66
C TRP A 634 3.84 28.40 -18.70
N PRO A 635 4.11 27.31 -17.95
CA PRO A 635 5.43 26.71 -17.93
C PRO A 635 5.81 26.21 -19.33
N LYS A 636 6.96 26.67 -19.81
CA LYS A 636 7.58 26.21 -21.05
C LYS A 636 8.39 24.94 -20.79
N TYR A 637 8.58 24.13 -21.82
CA TYR A 637 9.36 22.90 -21.71
C TYR A 637 10.54 22.86 -22.68
N GLY A 638 11.63 22.26 -22.20
CA GLY A 638 12.87 22.05 -22.93
C GLY A 638 13.98 23.00 -22.51
N TYR A 639 14.85 23.35 -23.46
CA TYR A 639 15.99 24.22 -23.19
C TYR A 639 15.58 25.69 -23.01
N PRO A 640 16.31 26.46 -22.16
CA PRO A 640 16.05 27.88 -21.93
C PRO A 640 16.10 28.68 -23.24
N GLU A 641 15.31 29.75 -23.31
CA GLU A 641 15.13 30.53 -24.54
C GLU A 641 16.32 31.43 -24.86
N SER A 642 16.90 32.04 -23.84
CA SER A 642 18.16 32.77 -23.88
C SER A 642 19.29 31.90 -23.33
N ILE A 643 20.40 31.84 -24.07
CA ILE A 643 21.69 31.33 -23.56
C ILE A 643 22.68 32.49 -23.74
N PRO A 644 23.35 32.95 -22.68
CA PRO A 644 24.34 34.04 -22.78
C PRO A 644 25.40 33.75 -23.85
N GLU A 645 25.67 34.74 -24.72
CA GLU A 645 26.63 34.65 -25.83
C GLU A 645 28.06 34.31 -25.36
N ALA A 646 28.40 34.64 -24.11
CA ALA A 646 29.73 34.38 -23.52
C ALA A 646 29.97 32.90 -23.13
N THR A 647 28.94 32.06 -23.17
CA THR A 647 29.06 30.62 -22.88
C THR A 647 29.28 29.84 -24.17
N GLU A 648 30.50 29.89 -24.71
CA GLU A 648 30.92 28.92 -25.73
C GLU A 648 30.63 27.51 -25.17
N GLN A 649 29.88 26.71 -25.92
CA GLN A 649 29.73 25.25 -25.93
C GLN A 649 29.90 24.42 -24.63
N LEU A 650 28.86 23.68 -24.28
CA LEU A 650 28.99 22.32 -23.73
C LEU A 650 27.82 21.43 -24.18
N LEU A 651 27.61 21.47 -25.48
CA LEU A 651 26.66 20.63 -26.19
C LEU A 651 27.45 19.69 -27.10
N PRO A 652 27.68 18.44 -26.72
CA PRO A 652 28.08 17.45 -27.70
C PRO A 652 26.90 17.27 -28.66
N GLY A 653 27.17 17.22 -29.96
CA GLY A 653 26.18 16.74 -30.94
C GLY A 653 25.72 15.34 -30.57
N ILE A 654 24.62 14.87 -31.18
CA ILE A 654 24.28 13.45 -31.09
C ILE A 654 25.50 12.67 -31.65
N PRO A 655 26.05 11.69 -30.92
CA PRO A 655 27.19 10.92 -31.42
C PRO A 655 26.79 10.15 -32.69
N ASP A 656 27.74 9.96 -33.60
CA ASP A 656 27.52 9.23 -34.86
C ASP A 656 26.88 7.85 -34.60
N GLN A 657 25.96 7.43 -35.47
CA GLN A 657 25.26 6.13 -35.32
C GLN A 657 26.20 4.93 -35.16
N ALA A 658 27.43 5.03 -35.69
CA ALA A 658 28.46 4.00 -35.58
C ALA A 658 28.95 3.77 -34.13
N ASP A 659 28.84 4.76 -33.24
CA ASP A 659 29.34 4.70 -31.87
C ASP A 659 28.37 4.01 -30.90
N PHE A 660 27.10 3.82 -31.27
CA PHE A 660 26.12 3.10 -30.46
C PHE A 660 26.34 1.57 -30.42
N GLY A 661 27.20 1.02 -31.29
CA GLY A 661 27.38 -0.42 -31.49
C GLY A 661 28.19 -1.16 -30.41
N ARG A 662 28.80 -0.47 -29.44
CA ARG A 662 29.68 -1.11 -28.43
C ARG A 662 28.98 -1.64 -27.17
N CYS A 663 27.70 -1.35 -26.95
CA CYS A 663 27.01 -1.64 -25.68
C CYS A 663 25.80 -2.59 -25.81
N SER A 664 25.88 -3.63 -26.65
CA SER A 664 24.90 -4.71 -26.67
C SER A 664 25.23 -5.79 -25.64
N THR A 665 25.13 -5.46 -24.35
CA THR A 665 25.09 -6.50 -23.31
C THR A 665 23.71 -7.13 -23.27
N SER A 666 23.68 -8.46 -23.34
CA SER A 666 22.50 -9.32 -23.28
C SER A 666 21.58 -9.02 -22.08
N ARG A 667 20.44 -8.36 -22.36
CA ARG A 667 19.07 -8.67 -21.91
C ARG A 667 18.86 -9.13 -20.44
N SER A 668 19.40 -8.46 -19.41
CA SER A 668 18.97 -8.83 -18.04
C SER A 668 18.44 -7.74 -17.10
N VAL A 669 18.86 -6.47 -17.12
CA VAL A 669 18.14 -5.37 -16.42
C VAL A 669 18.55 -4.02 -17.04
N SER A 670 17.62 -3.08 -17.17
CA SER A 670 17.91 -1.72 -17.65
C SER A 670 18.60 -0.87 -16.57
N THR A 671 19.67 -0.17 -16.94
CA THR A 671 20.42 0.79 -16.12
C THR A 671 20.21 2.22 -16.65
N PRO A 672 20.49 3.28 -15.87
CA PRO A 672 20.40 4.65 -16.37
C PRO A 672 21.26 4.89 -17.62
N ALA A 673 22.44 4.27 -17.71
CA ALA A 673 23.29 4.36 -18.88
C ALA A 673 22.71 3.67 -20.12
N SER A 674 22.06 2.51 -19.98
CA SER A 674 21.36 1.88 -21.10
C SER A 674 20.16 2.70 -21.55
N ASN A 675 19.46 3.36 -20.63
CA ASN A 675 18.39 4.30 -20.98
C ASN A 675 18.94 5.48 -21.80
N VAL A 676 20.07 6.07 -21.41
CA VAL A 676 20.70 7.13 -22.22
C VAL A 676 21.03 6.64 -23.63
N ILE A 677 21.59 5.44 -23.78
CA ILE A 677 21.90 4.87 -25.10
C ILE A 677 20.63 4.69 -25.94
N GLU A 678 19.56 4.18 -25.33
CA GLU A 678 18.29 3.98 -26.02
C GLU A 678 17.66 5.32 -26.43
N GLN A 679 17.62 6.29 -25.53
CA GLN A 679 17.13 7.65 -25.81
C GLN A 679 17.94 8.33 -26.93
N LEU A 680 19.27 8.23 -26.90
CA LEU A 680 20.12 8.75 -27.97
C LEU A 680 19.91 8.02 -29.31
N ARG A 681 19.70 6.70 -29.27
CA ARG A 681 19.35 5.90 -30.46
C ARG A 681 18.01 6.35 -31.03
N GLN A 682 17.01 6.59 -30.19
CA GLN A 682 15.69 7.07 -30.59
C GLN A 682 15.75 8.44 -31.28
N LEU A 683 16.61 9.35 -30.82
CA LEU A 683 16.85 10.63 -31.53
C LEU A 683 17.47 10.44 -32.92
N ALA A 684 18.25 9.37 -33.11
CA ALA A 684 18.93 9.07 -34.36
C ALA A 684 18.07 8.24 -35.34
N THR A 685 17.00 7.59 -34.89
CA THR A 685 16.09 6.79 -35.72
C THR A 685 14.86 7.58 -36.17
N ASP A 686 14.21 7.12 -37.24
CA ASP A 686 12.95 7.72 -37.71
C ASP A 686 11.83 7.36 -36.71
N ARG A 687 11.39 8.36 -35.94
CA ARG A 687 10.25 8.26 -34.99
C ARG A 687 8.95 8.56 -35.71
N SER A 688 7.87 7.90 -35.31
CA SER A 688 6.54 8.11 -35.90
C SER A 688 5.65 8.89 -34.94
N LEU A 689 5.05 9.97 -35.44
CA LEU A 689 3.96 10.66 -34.78
C LEU A 689 2.70 10.46 -35.61
N THR A 690 1.74 9.72 -35.07
CA THR A 690 0.51 9.35 -35.76
C THR A 690 -0.65 10.14 -35.18
N ILE A 691 -1.43 10.77 -36.04
CA ILE A 691 -2.67 11.46 -35.65
C ILE A 691 -3.81 10.59 -36.15
N GLU A 692 -4.46 9.92 -35.21
CA GLU A 692 -5.61 9.08 -35.50
C GLU A 692 -6.89 9.92 -35.39
N ARG A 693 -7.62 9.98 -36.49
CA ARG A 693 -8.92 10.61 -36.53
C ARG A 693 -10.01 9.59 -36.22
N LEU A 694 -10.82 9.88 -35.20
CA LEU A 694 -12.01 9.10 -34.89
C LEU A 694 -13.16 9.46 -35.84
N GLU A 695 -13.52 8.57 -36.75
CA GLU A 695 -14.59 8.77 -37.73
C GLU A 695 -15.98 8.65 -37.09
N THR A 696 -16.44 9.77 -36.53
CA THR A 696 -17.78 9.90 -35.97
C THR A 696 -18.43 11.16 -36.53
N ASP A 697 -18.97 11.06 -37.74
CA ASP A 697 -19.53 12.19 -38.50
C ASP A 697 -20.50 13.04 -37.68
N GLU A 698 -21.31 12.41 -36.82
CA GLU A 698 -22.21 13.14 -35.93
C GLU A 698 -21.45 13.99 -34.90
N ILE A 699 -20.45 13.44 -34.20
CA ILE A 699 -19.68 14.20 -33.21
C ILE A 699 -18.88 15.31 -33.89
N ILE A 700 -18.24 14.99 -35.02
CA ILE A 700 -17.42 15.92 -35.79
C ILE A 700 -18.28 17.07 -36.32
N GLY A 701 -19.45 16.80 -36.91
CA GLY A 701 -20.34 17.82 -37.45
C GLY A 701 -20.84 18.80 -36.37
N ARG A 702 -21.15 18.30 -35.18
CA ARG A 702 -21.56 19.12 -34.04
C ARG A 702 -20.41 19.94 -33.47
N LEU A 703 -19.24 19.33 -33.31
CA LEU A 703 -18.02 20.05 -32.90
C LEU A 703 -17.71 21.17 -33.90
N LYS A 704 -17.74 20.93 -35.21
CA LYS A 704 -17.54 21.98 -36.23
C LYS A 704 -18.51 23.15 -36.05
N THR A 705 -19.78 22.85 -35.78
CA THR A 705 -20.80 23.87 -35.53
C THR A 705 -20.50 24.68 -34.27
N MET A 706 -20.15 24.02 -33.17
CA MET A 706 -19.75 24.66 -31.92
C MET A 706 -18.49 25.52 -32.07
N HIS A 707 -17.51 25.10 -32.87
CA HIS A 707 -16.32 25.91 -33.16
C HIS A 707 -16.68 27.15 -33.97
N ARG A 708 -17.48 26.99 -35.04
CA ARG A 708 -17.95 28.13 -35.85
C ARG A 708 -18.65 29.17 -34.98
N LEU A 709 -19.55 28.75 -34.09
CA LEU A 709 -20.25 29.65 -33.16
C LEU A 709 -19.28 30.35 -32.19
N ALA A 710 -18.22 29.68 -31.74
CA ALA A 710 -17.21 30.29 -30.87
C ALA A 710 -16.35 31.33 -31.60
N ILE A 711 -16.08 31.13 -32.90
CA ILE A 711 -15.33 32.09 -33.76
C ILE A 711 -16.22 33.29 -34.11
N GLU A 712 -17.49 33.05 -34.45
CA GLU A 712 -18.45 34.12 -34.77
C GLU A 712 -18.67 35.10 -33.60
N LEU A 713 -18.41 34.66 -32.37
CA LEU A 713 -18.48 35.47 -31.15
C LEU A 713 -17.12 35.96 -30.65
N ASP A 714 -16.03 35.75 -31.38
CA ASP A 714 -14.70 36.20 -30.97
C ASP A 714 -14.45 37.67 -31.34
N GLY A 715 -15.25 38.56 -30.74
CA GLY A 715 -15.10 40.00 -30.81
C GLY A 715 -15.08 40.63 -29.42
N ASP A 716 -14.58 41.86 -29.30
CA ASP A 716 -14.32 42.55 -28.03
C ASP A 716 -15.53 42.56 -27.06
N GLU A 717 -16.77 42.66 -27.57
CA GLU A 717 -18.00 42.67 -26.76
C GLU A 717 -18.50 41.26 -26.36
N THR A 718 -18.00 40.20 -26.99
CA THR A 718 -18.47 38.81 -26.83
C THR A 718 -17.37 37.82 -26.46
N GLU A 719 -16.16 38.33 -26.18
CA GLU A 719 -14.96 37.54 -25.86
C GLU A 719 -15.19 36.58 -24.69
N GLN A 720 -15.89 37.01 -23.63
CA GLN A 720 -16.22 36.17 -22.47
C GLN A 720 -17.07 34.95 -22.87
N VAL A 721 -18.04 35.14 -23.77
CA VAL A 721 -18.93 34.08 -24.29
C VAL A 721 -18.14 33.15 -25.21
N ALA A 722 -17.33 33.69 -26.12
CA ALA A 722 -16.44 32.90 -26.96
C ALA A 722 -15.46 32.05 -26.12
N ARG A 723 -14.88 32.62 -25.06
CA ARG A 723 -13.99 31.91 -24.13
C ARG A 723 -14.71 30.78 -23.39
N ALA A 724 -15.95 31.00 -23.00
CA ALA A 724 -16.80 29.99 -22.37
C ALA A 724 -17.13 28.85 -23.34
N PHE A 725 -17.50 29.15 -24.58
CA PHE A 725 -17.72 28.16 -25.63
C PHE A 725 -16.45 27.35 -25.89
N ARG A 726 -15.31 28.01 -26.06
CA ARG A 726 -14.00 27.36 -26.22
C ARG A 726 -13.69 26.41 -25.05
N LYS A 727 -13.97 26.82 -23.80
CA LYS A 727 -13.78 25.98 -22.60
C LYS A 727 -14.61 24.69 -22.67
N GLN A 728 -15.88 24.75 -23.07
CA GLN A 728 -16.74 23.56 -23.13
C GLN A 728 -16.43 22.67 -24.34
N THR A 729 -16.14 23.26 -25.49
CA THR A 729 -15.70 22.51 -26.67
C THR A 729 -14.43 21.70 -26.38
N ARG A 730 -13.47 22.30 -25.66
CA ARG A 730 -12.24 21.60 -25.20
C ARG A 730 -12.53 20.47 -24.22
N PHE A 731 -13.50 20.66 -23.32
CA PHE A 731 -13.90 19.61 -22.39
C PHE A 731 -14.38 18.38 -23.18
N VAL A 732 -15.29 18.57 -24.13
CA VAL A 732 -15.82 17.50 -24.99
C VAL A 732 -14.71 16.79 -25.76
N GLN A 733 -13.80 17.53 -26.40
CA GLN A 733 -12.72 16.95 -27.19
C GLN A 733 -11.70 16.17 -26.36
N SER A 734 -11.50 16.55 -25.09
CA SER A 734 -10.48 15.94 -24.21
C SER A 734 -11.03 14.87 -23.28
N LEU A 735 -12.36 14.65 -23.27
CA LEU A 735 -13.03 13.77 -22.32
C LEU A 735 -12.63 12.30 -22.58
N PRO A 736 -11.86 11.67 -21.67
CA PRO A 736 -11.28 10.36 -21.94
C PRO A 736 -12.20 9.20 -21.51
N VAL A 737 -13.36 9.50 -20.90
CA VAL A 737 -14.29 8.52 -20.31
C VAL A 737 -15.74 8.82 -20.70
N PRO A 738 -16.68 7.86 -20.61
CA PRO A 738 -18.09 8.14 -20.81
C PRO A 738 -18.57 9.26 -19.87
N LEU A 739 -19.46 10.12 -20.37
CA LEU A 739 -19.86 11.32 -19.62
C LEU A 739 -20.57 10.99 -18.29
N ASP A 740 -21.34 9.90 -18.23
CA ASP A 740 -22.00 9.46 -17.00
C ASP A 740 -20.97 8.99 -15.94
N THR A 741 -19.92 8.28 -16.36
CA THR A 741 -18.81 7.89 -15.48
C THR A 741 -18.05 9.10 -14.95
N TYR A 742 -17.85 10.12 -15.78
CA TYR A 742 -17.25 11.38 -15.36
C TYR A 742 -18.11 12.10 -14.30
N ASP A 743 -19.42 12.22 -14.54
CA ASP A 743 -20.36 12.87 -13.61
C ASP A 743 -20.44 12.11 -12.27
N GLU A 744 -20.41 10.78 -12.32
CA GLU A 744 -20.38 9.94 -11.13
C GLU A 744 -19.08 10.12 -10.33
N TRP A 745 -17.92 10.12 -10.99
CA TRP A 745 -16.63 10.41 -10.36
C TRP A 745 -16.63 11.79 -9.69
N VAL A 746 -17.12 12.83 -10.38
CA VAL A 746 -17.24 14.19 -9.81
C VAL A 746 -18.13 14.18 -8.57
N ARG A 747 -19.27 13.47 -8.61
CA ARG A 747 -20.19 13.34 -7.48
C ARG A 747 -19.53 12.65 -6.28
N GLU A 748 -18.74 11.62 -6.49
CA GLU A 748 -18.05 10.91 -5.41
C GLU A 748 -16.89 11.73 -4.82
N GLU A 749 -16.09 12.40 -5.65
CA GLU A 749 -15.04 13.31 -5.17
C GLU A 749 -15.61 14.51 -4.41
N SER A 750 -16.74 15.08 -4.86
CA SER A 750 -17.40 16.20 -4.18
C SER A 750 -18.12 15.81 -2.88
N THR A 751 -18.49 14.54 -2.72
CA THR A 751 -19.09 14.02 -1.47
C THR A 751 -18.05 13.39 -0.52
N GLY A 752 -16.86 13.05 -1.03
CA GLY A 752 -15.70 12.61 -0.28
C GLY A 752 -14.78 13.77 0.16
N ARG A 753 -13.65 13.45 0.81
CA ARG A 753 -12.63 14.42 1.27
C ARG A 753 -11.91 15.20 0.14
N GLY A 754 -12.42 15.21 -1.09
CA GLY A 754 -11.77 15.77 -2.27
C GLY A 754 -11.90 17.30 -2.36
N ARG A 755 -10.79 18.03 -2.25
CA ARG A 755 -10.72 19.50 -2.41
C ARG A 755 -10.75 20.00 -3.87
N TYR A 756 -10.93 19.13 -4.87
CA TYR A 756 -10.71 19.45 -6.30
C TYR A 756 -11.77 18.87 -7.26
N ALA A 757 -13.06 18.96 -6.93
CA ALA A 757 -14.12 18.51 -7.84
C ALA A 757 -14.19 19.43 -9.07
N SER A 758 -14.11 18.85 -10.28
CA SER A 758 -14.37 19.56 -11.54
C SER A 758 -15.87 19.70 -11.79
N ASP A 759 -16.31 20.65 -12.62
CA ASP A 759 -17.75 20.86 -12.88
C ASP A 759 -18.39 19.64 -13.57
N PRO A 760 -19.49 19.07 -13.02
CA PRO A 760 -20.25 18.02 -13.67
C PRO A 760 -20.99 18.56 -14.90
N SER A 761 -21.45 17.67 -15.77
CA SER A 761 -22.04 18.03 -17.06
C SER A 761 -23.29 18.91 -16.95
N HIS A 762 -24.11 18.76 -15.90
CA HIS A 762 -25.28 19.61 -15.69
C HIS A 762 -24.88 21.05 -15.34
N GLN A 763 -23.91 21.23 -14.43
CA GLN A 763 -23.37 22.55 -14.10
C GLN A 763 -22.78 23.23 -15.32
N ARG A 764 -22.09 22.49 -16.20
CA ARG A 764 -21.56 23.04 -17.46
C ARG A 764 -22.65 23.54 -18.41
N ILE A 765 -23.80 22.87 -18.43
CA ILE A 765 -24.97 23.33 -19.20
C ILE A 765 -25.53 24.60 -18.54
N ASP A 766 -25.67 24.61 -17.22
CA ASP A 766 -26.23 25.74 -16.47
C ASP A 766 -25.34 26.99 -16.58
N ASP A 767 -24.01 26.83 -16.51
CA ASP A 767 -23.03 27.89 -16.76
C ASP A 767 -23.22 28.49 -18.15
N MET A 768 -23.43 27.67 -19.18
CA MET A 768 -23.71 28.19 -20.54
C MET A 768 -25.11 28.79 -20.66
N ASP A 769 -26.10 28.28 -19.92
CA ASP A 769 -27.46 28.81 -19.88
C ASP A 769 -27.50 30.20 -19.23
N SER A 770 -26.71 30.43 -18.18
CA SER A 770 -26.59 31.74 -17.51
C SER A 770 -26.02 32.85 -18.41
N LEU A 771 -25.23 32.50 -19.44
CA LEU A 771 -24.71 33.47 -20.42
C LEU A 771 -25.81 34.06 -21.31
N LYS A 772 -27.04 33.54 -21.25
CA LYS A 772 -28.21 34.16 -21.89
C LYS A 772 -28.63 35.47 -21.25
N GLU A 773 -28.31 35.65 -19.96
CA GLU A 773 -28.75 36.79 -19.16
C GLU A 773 -27.74 37.96 -19.20
N ASP A 774 -26.59 37.78 -19.86
CA ASP A 774 -25.53 38.78 -20.01
C ASP A 774 -25.85 39.77 -21.15
N PRO A 775 -26.27 41.02 -20.86
CA PRO A 775 -26.94 41.85 -21.85
C PRO A 775 -26.03 42.97 -22.39
N ALA A 776 -25.69 42.88 -23.69
CA ALA A 776 -25.35 44.07 -24.49
C ALA A 776 -25.65 43.95 -25.99
N SER A 777 -25.60 42.74 -26.58
CA SER A 777 -25.78 42.56 -28.03
C SER A 777 -26.86 41.53 -28.38
N ALA A 778 -27.78 41.90 -29.28
CA ALA A 778 -28.89 41.05 -29.75
C ALA A 778 -28.44 39.79 -30.52
N MET A 779 -27.15 39.68 -30.89
CA MET A 779 -26.57 38.47 -31.51
C MET A 779 -26.22 37.38 -30.48
N VAL A 780 -25.98 37.74 -29.22
CA VAL A 780 -25.48 36.81 -28.19
C VAL A 780 -26.52 35.75 -27.78
N PRO A 781 -27.81 36.07 -27.56
CA PRO A 781 -28.76 35.05 -27.11
C PRO A 781 -28.93 33.91 -28.12
N GLY A 782 -29.03 34.22 -29.42
CA GLY A 782 -29.23 33.23 -30.49
C GLY A 782 -28.08 32.22 -30.59
N ALA A 783 -26.83 32.71 -30.63
CA ALA A 783 -25.65 31.85 -30.70
C ALA A 783 -25.47 31.00 -29.43
N VAL A 784 -25.84 31.51 -28.24
CA VAL A 784 -25.86 30.74 -26.98
C VAL A 784 -26.91 29.62 -27.02
N TYR A 785 -28.11 29.87 -27.55
CA TYR A 785 -29.12 28.80 -27.73
C TYR A 785 -28.66 27.72 -28.71
N ASP A 786 -28.07 28.10 -29.84
CA ASP A 786 -27.56 27.17 -30.84
C ASP A 786 -26.41 26.33 -30.25
N TYR A 787 -25.48 26.97 -29.54
CA TYR A 787 -24.36 26.29 -28.88
C TYR A 787 -24.83 25.31 -27.80
N LEU A 788 -25.78 25.73 -26.95
CA LEU A 788 -26.38 24.86 -25.93
C LEU A 788 -27.10 23.65 -26.54
N THR A 789 -27.76 23.85 -27.68
CA THR A 789 -28.44 22.77 -28.40
C THR A 789 -27.44 21.72 -28.86
N GLU A 790 -26.33 22.16 -29.45
CA GLU A 790 -25.26 21.25 -29.87
C GLU A 790 -24.55 20.58 -28.68
N LEU A 791 -24.26 21.32 -27.61
CA LEU A 791 -23.63 20.78 -26.41
C LEU A 791 -24.50 19.70 -25.74
N ARG A 792 -25.80 19.96 -25.58
CA ARG A 792 -26.75 18.97 -25.01
C ARG A 792 -26.84 17.72 -25.87
N ALA A 793 -26.85 17.87 -27.20
CA ALA A 793 -26.87 16.74 -28.12
C ALA A 793 -25.57 15.91 -28.04
N LEU A 794 -24.41 16.56 -28.00
CA LEU A 794 -23.12 15.89 -27.80
C LEU A 794 -23.03 15.17 -26.45
N PHE A 795 -23.49 15.80 -25.37
CA PHE A 795 -23.52 15.15 -24.05
C PHE A 795 -24.39 13.90 -24.06
N LYS A 796 -25.53 13.92 -24.76
CA LYS A 796 -26.37 12.72 -24.93
C LYS A 796 -25.64 11.60 -25.68
N ILE A 797 -24.86 11.93 -26.71
CA ILE A 797 -24.06 10.97 -27.46
C ILE A 797 -22.96 10.39 -26.55
N LEU A 798 -22.18 11.25 -25.90
CA LEU A 798 -21.04 10.85 -25.05
C LEU A 798 -21.42 10.09 -23.78
N ARG A 799 -22.66 10.21 -23.31
CA ARG A 799 -23.24 9.34 -22.27
C ARG A 799 -23.45 7.92 -22.78
N ARG A 800 -24.01 7.79 -23.97
CA ARG A 800 -24.31 6.49 -24.59
C ARG A 800 -23.04 5.77 -25.03
N GLU A 801 -22.13 6.50 -25.66
CA GLU A 801 -20.92 5.96 -26.26
C GLU A 801 -19.86 7.07 -26.38
N ASN A 802 -18.71 6.89 -25.72
CA ASN A 802 -17.55 7.75 -25.91
C ASN A 802 -16.50 7.01 -26.78
N PRO A 803 -16.35 7.38 -28.07
CA PRO A 803 -15.40 6.74 -28.98
C PRO A 803 -13.94 6.83 -28.52
N THR A 804 -13.55 7.93 -27.87
CA THR A 804 -12.20 8.11 -27.34
C THR A 804 -11.91 7.09 -26.25
N TYR A 805 -12.87 6.88 -25.34
CA TYR A 805 -12.74 5.87 -24.29
C TYR A 805 -12.63 4.45 -24.88
N THR A 806 -13.54 4.09 -25.79
CA THR A 806 -13.52 2.77 -26.45
C THR A 806 -12.19 2.53 -27.16
N ARG A 807 -11.64 3.57 -27.81
CA ARG A 807 -10.36 3.49 -28.49
C ARG A 807 -9.18 3.30 -27.53
N LEU A 808 -9.13 4.05 -26.44
CA LEU A 808 -8.12 3.91 -25.39
C LEU A 808 -8.17 2.52 -24.75
N LEU A 809 -9.37 2.00 -24.47
CA LEU A 809 -9.52 0.65 -23.92
C LEU A 809 -9.04 -0.44 -24.89
N ARG A 810 -9.24 -0.26 -26.20
CA ARG A 810 -8.72 -1.17 -27.20
C ARG A 810 -7.20 -1.23 -27.15
N GLU A 811 -6.53 -0.08 -27.13
CA GLU A 811 -5.06 0.00 -27.06
C GLU A 811 -4.51 -0.59 -25.77
N ILE A 812 -5.11 -0.26 -24.63
CA ILE A 812 -4.68 -0.85 -23.35
C ILE A 812 -4.83 -2.37 -23.37
N ARG A 813 -5.90 -2.90 -23.97
CA ARG A 813 -6.11 -4.36 -24.07
C ARG A 813 -5.14 -5.03 -25.02
N GLU A 814 -4.90 -4.42 -26.19
CA GLU A 814 -3.93 -4.91 -27.16
C GLU A 814 -2.52 -4.92 -26.56
N GLN A 815 -2.15 -3.88 -25.79
CA GLN A 815 -0.85 -3.79 -25.14
C GLN A 815 -0.66 -4.80 -24.01
N ILE A 816 -1.71 -5.14 -23.26
CA ILE A 816 -1.61 -6.17 -22.20
C ILE A 816 -1.12 -7.51 -22.77
N ASP A 817 -1.34 -7.77 -24.07
CA ASP A 817 -0.91 -8.98 -24.75
C ASP A 817 0.49 -8.84 -25.43
N THR A 818 1.13 -7.67 -25.39
CA THR A 818 2.47 -7.42 -25.95
C THR A 818 3.55 -7.28 -24.86
N GLU A 819 4.83 -7.38 -25.25
CA GLU A 819 5.96 -7.07 -24.35
C GLU A 819 6.29 -5.57 -24.30
N ASP A 820 5.59 -4.76 -25.11
CA ASP A 820 5.87 -3.33 -25.30
C ASP A 820 5.26 -2.51 -24.15
N ARG A 821 5.83 -1.35 -23.85
CA ARG A 821 5.35 -0.45 -22.77
C ARG A 821 4.58 0.73 -23.33
N LEU A 822 3.34 0.90 -22.87
CA LEU A 822 2.45 1.97 -23.30
C LEU A 822 2.29 3.03 -22.21
N ALA A 823 2.42 4.31 -22.56
CA ALA A 823 2.02 5.42 -21.69
C ALA A 823 0.79 6.16 -22.24
N VAL A 824 -0.25 6.27 -21.42
CA VAL A 824 -1.45 7.07 -21.70
C VAL A 824 -1.33 8.40 -20.98
N LEU A 825 -1.21 9.49 -21.74
CA LEU A 825 -0.95 10.83 -21.23
C LEU A 825 -2.20 11.69 -21.13
N PHE A 826 -2.43 12.26 -19.94
CA PHE A 826 -3.49 13.22 -19.68
C PHE A 826 -2.92 14.56 -19.20
N GLN A 827 -3.30 15.66 -19.85
CA GLN A 827 -2.85 17.01 -19.46
C GLN A 827 -3.38 17.43 -18.07
N LYS A 828 -4.64 17.08 -17.76
CA LYS A 828 -5.31 17.47 -16.51
C LYS A 828 -5.34 16.33 -15.51
N ARG A 829 -5.02 16.64 -14.25
CA ARG A 829 -5.12 15.69 -13.12
C ARG A 829 -6.54 15.10 -13.00
N SER A 830 -7.57 15.92 -13.16
CA SER A 830 -8.96 15.46 -13.10
C SER A 830 -9.31 14.45 -14.21
N MET A 831 -8.80 14.65 -15.42
CA MET A 831 -9.02 13.69 -16.52
C MET A 831 -8.29 12.37 -16.30
N LYS A 832 -7.06 12.43 -15.76
CA LYS A 832 -6.31 11.25 -15.33
C LYS A 832 -7.10 10.45 -14.28
N GLN A 833 -7.54 11.12 -13.22
CA GLN A 833 -8.26 10.48 -12.10
C GLN A 833 -9.61 9.92 -12.53
N ALA A 834 -10.36 10.65 -13.36
CA ALA A 834 -11.62 10.14 -13.93
C ALA A 834 -11.39 8.88 -14.78
N PHE A 835 -10.29 8.81 -15.53
CA PHE A 835 -9.92 7.63 -16.30
C PHE A 835 -9.49 6.45 -15.42
N GLU A 836 -8.69 6.69 -14.37
CA GLU A 836 -8.34 5.67 -13.38
C GLU A 836 -9.59 5.11 -12.67
N TYR A 837 -10.55 5.97 -12.35
CA TYR A 837 -11.84 5.59 -11.79
C TYR A 837 -12.66 4.72 -12.76
N ALA A 838 -12.74 5.13 -14.04
CA ALA A 838 -13.44 4.36 -15.07
C ALA A 838 -12.82 2.97 -15.29
N LEU A 839 -11.49 2.87 -15.30
CA LEU A 839 -10.80 1.58 -15.45
C LEU A 839 -11.09 0.62 -14.28
N LEU A 840 -11.10 1.15 -13.05
CA LEU A 840 -11.43 0.36 -11.88
C LEU A 840 -12.85 -0.19 -11.95
N ASN A 841 -13.81 0.63 -12.38
CA ASN A 841 -15.22 0.23 -12.44
C ASN A 841 -15.53 -0.69 -13.64
N ASP A 842 -14.97 -0.42 -14.81
CA ASP A 842 -15.32 -1.13 -16.04
C ASP A 842 -14.47 -2.39 -16.28
N ILE A 843 -13.21 -2.39 -15.84
CA ILE A 843 -12.25 -3.47 -16.09
C ILE A 843 -11.83 -4.17 -14.79
N GLY A 844 -12.13 -3.58 -13.62
CA GLY A 844 -11.74 -4.15 -12.33
C GLY A 844 -10.23 -4.09 -12.09
N GLN A 845 -9.51 -3.24 -12.81
CA GLN A 845 -8.06 -3.12 -12.72
C GLN A 845 -7.66 -1.75 -12.17
N THR A 846 -6.76 -1.77 -11.20
CA THR A 846 -6.15 -0.57 -10.64
C THR A 846 -5.00 -0.08 -11.52
N ALA A 847 -4.65 1.21 -11.41
CA ALA A 847 -3.47 1.77 -12.08
C ALA A 847 -2.16 1.06 -11.67
N GLY A 848 -2.11 0.47 -10.47
CA GLY A 848 -0.97 -0.34 -10.01
C GLY A 848 -0.85 -1.66 -10.77
N GLU A 849 -1.95 -2.38 -10.96
CA GLU A 849 -1.95 -3.65 -11.70
C GLU A 849 -1.64 -3.46 -13.19
N LEU A 850 -2.11 -2.37 -13.80
CA LEU A 850 -1.76 -2.00 -15.17
C LEU A 850 -0.27 -1.67 -15.32
N LYS A 851 0.29 -0.98 -14.32
CA LYS A 851 1.73 -0.65 -14.29
C LYS A 851 2.59 -1.91 -14.29
N ASP A 852 2.21 -2.94 -13.53
CA ASP A 852 2.91 -4.22 -13.50
C ASP A 852 2.86 -4.97 -14.84
N ARG A 853 1.89 -4.62 -15.70
CA ARG A 853 1.72 -5.13 -17.07
C ARG A 853 2.30 -4.20 -18.14
N GLY A 854 3.06 -3.16 -17.77
CA GLY A 854 3.71 -2.26 -18.72
C GLY A 854 2.83 -1.13 -19.27
N VAL A 855 1.64 -0.90 -18.70
CA VAL A 855 0.75 0.21 -19.06
C VAL A 855 0.79 1.30 -17.99
N TYR A 856 1.12 2.53 -18.39
CA TYR A 856 1.33 3.66 -17.48
C TYR A 856 0.32 4.77 -17.76
N ILE A 857 -0.44 5.17 -16.73
CA ILE A 857 -1.39 6.30 -16.81
C ILE A 857 -0.74 7.51 -16.15
N LEU A 858 -0.36 8.51 -16.95
CA LEU A 858 0.57 9.55 -16.52
C LEU A 858 0.12 10.94 -16.94
N ARG A 859 0.67 11.95 -16.27
CA ARG A 859 0.75 13.33 -16.79
C ARG A 859 2.08 13.53 -17.53
N PRO A 860 2.20 14.56 -18.40
CA PRO A 860 3.46 14.84 -19.10
C PRO A 860 4.70 14.92 -18.18
N ASP A 861 4.56 15.57 -17.02
CA ASP A 861 5.64 15.67 -16.00
C ASP A 861 6.04 14.33 -15.39
N GLU A 862 5.14 13.34 -15.42
CA GLU A 862 5.35 12.02 -14.85
C GLU A 862 6.02 11.06 -15.84
N LEU A 863 6.02 11.38 -17.14
CA LEU A 863 6.65 10.57 -18.18
C LEU A 863 8.14 10.36 -17.91
N ARG A 864 8.83 11.38 -17.40
CA ARG A 864 10.26 11.31 -17.01
C ARG A 864 10.55 10.34 -15.86
N LYS A 865 9.54 9.94 -15.09
CA LYS A 865 9.68 8.98 -13.98
C LYS A 865 9.59 7.53 -14.45
N VAL A 866 9.16 7.32 -15.70
CA VAL A 866 9.03 5.99 -16.30
C VAL A 866 10.23 5.79 -17.22
N GLY A 867 11.06 4.78 -16.89
CA GLY A 867 12.39 4.65 -17.49
C GLY A 867 12.39 4.39 -19.00
N GLU A 868 11.59 3.43 -19.47
CA GLU A 868 11.45 3.12 -20.89
C GLU A 868 9.96 3.00 -21.21
N VAL A 869 9.53 3.70 -22.25
CA VAL A 869 8.19 3.66 -22.85
C VAL A 869 8.40 3.49 -24.35
N ASP A 870 7.69 2.55 -24.96
CA ASP A 870 7.78 2.32 -26.41
C ASP A 870 6.80 3.24 -27.14
N ASP A 871 5.55 3.23 -26.68
CA ASP A 871 4.44 3.94 -27.32
C ASP A 871 3.76 4.90 -26.36
N VAL A 872 3.37 6.08 -26.87
CA VAL A 872 2.65 7.11 -26.12
C VAL A 872 1.33 7.41 -26.79
N ILE A 873 0.23 7.37 -26.04
CA ILE A 873 -1.09 7.76 -26.53
C ILE A 873 -1.58 8.99 -25.76
N MET A 874 -2.14 9.96 -26.50
CA MET A 874 -2.80 11.13 -25.94
C MET A 874 -4.12 11.42 -26.65
N THR A 875 -5.06 12.02 -25.92
CA THR A 875 -6.40 12.38 -26.45
C THR A 875 -6.49 13.81 -26.95
N LYS A 876 -5.38 14.55 -26.91
CA LYS A 876 -5.34 15.97 -27.27
C LYS A 876 -3.91 16.39 -27.63
N PRO A 877 -3.74 17.24 -28.66
CA PRO A 877 -2.45 17.84 -28.94
C PRO A 877 -1.97 18.75 -27.78
N LEU A 878 -0.65 18.81 -27.63
CA LEU A 878 0.07 19.70 -26.74
C LEU A 878 0.05 21.16 -27.22
N ALA A 879 0.13 22.08 -26.26
CA ALA A 879 0.26 23.51 -26.54
C ALA A 879 1.66 23.85 -27.12
N PRO A 880 1.85 25.02 -27.75
CA PRO A 880 3.15 25.43 -28.32
C PRO A 880 4.32 25.36 -27.31
N SER A 881 4.11 25.81 -26.07
CA SER A 881 5.03 25.71 -24.92
C SER A 881 5.44 24.28 -24.55
N GLN A 882 4.70 23.28 -25.02
CA GLN A 882 4.89 21.85 -24.74
C GLN A 882 5.29 21.04 -25.97
N THR A 883 5.39 21.65 -27.15
CA THR A 883 5.74 20.97 -28.42
C THR A 883 7.07 20.19 -28.33
N GLN A 884 7.98 20.59 -27.44
CA GLN A 884 9.23 19.87 -27.19
C GLN A 884 9.01 18.37 -26.90
N PHE A 885 7.90 18.00 -26.26
CA PHE A 885 7.58 16.61 -25.97
C PHE A 885 7.37 15.77 -27.23
N TYR A 886 6.88 16.33 -28.35
CA TYR A 886 6.77 15.60 -29.62
C TYR A 886 8.12 15.15 -30.16
N MET A 887 9.18 15.87 -29.80
CA MET A 887 10.55 15.59 -30.21
C MET A 887 11.35 14.87 -29.11
N ALA A 888 10.73 14.53 -27.98
CA ALA A 888 11.44 13.95 -26.85
C ALA A 888 11.98 12.55 -27.16
N PRO A 889 13.15 12.17 -26.62
CA PRO A 889 13.71 10.83 -26.79
C PRO A 889 13.09 9.81 -25.84
N LEU A 890 11.91 10.08 -25.28
CA LEU A 890 11.30 9.28 -24.22
C LEU A 890 10.50 8.09 -24.77
N PHE A 891 10.21 8.09 -26.06
CA PHE A 891 9.34 7.13 -26.72
C PHE A 891 9.71 6.98 -28.20
N LYS A 892 9.36 5.82 -28.76
CA LYS A 892 9.60 5.48 -30.17
C LYS A 892 8.45 5.98 -31.06
N SER A 893 7.22 5.79 -30.60
CA SER A 893 6.03 6.23 -31.32
C SER A 893 5.10 7.06 -30.42
N MET A 894 4.42 8.02 -31.03
CA MET A 894 3.37 8.79 -30.36
C MET A 894 2.10 8.80 -31.22
N GLN A 895 0.98 8.54 -30.59
CA GLN A 895 -0.34 8.57 -31.20
C GLN A 895 -1.22 9.60 -30.52
N ILE A 896 -1.83 10.47 -31.33
CA ILE A 896 -2.77 11.49 -30.86
C ILE A 896 -4.15 11.13 -31.42
N ILE A 897 -5.07 10.77 -30.54
CA ILE A 897 -6.45 10.44 -30.87
C ILE A 897 -7.27 11.72 -30.83
N VAL A 898 -7.86 12.12 -31.97
CA VAL A 898 -8.60 13.38 -32.08
C VAL A 898 -9.86 13.27 -32.96
N TYR A 899 -10.76 14.23 -32.79
CA TYR A 899 -11.92 14.45 -33.67
C TYR A 899 -11.64 15.48 -34.78
N GLY A 900 -10.58 16.30 -34.68
CA GLY A 900 -10.36 17.48 -35.52
C GLY A 900 -9.52 17.21 -36.79
N GLU A 901 -9.95 17.78 -37.93
CA GLU A 901 -9.34 17.60 -39.26
C GLU A 901 -7.95 18.23 -39.42
N ASN A 902 -7.66 19.34 -38.73
CA ASN A 902 -6.43 20.14 -38.95
C ASN A 902 -5.38 19.94 -37.85
N THR A 903 -5.54 18.92 -37.01
CA THR A 903 -4.59 18.65 -35.91
C THR A 903 -3.20 18.32 -36.43
N SER A 904 -3.09 17.66 -37.60
CA SER A 904 -1.80 17.32 -38.20
C SER A 904 -0.99 18.51 -38.66
N GLN A 905 -1.64 19.48 -39.30
CA GLN A 905 -0.98 20.73 -39.66
C GLN A 905 -0.51 21.50 -38.42
N TYR A 906 -1.36 21.60 -37.39
CA TYR A 906 -0.98 22.26 -36.13
C TYR A 906 0.24 21.61 -35.46
N VAL A 907 0.27 20.29 -35.34
CA VAL A 907 1.39 19.57 -34.71
C VAL A 907 2.66 19.70 -35.56
N SER A 908 2.56 19.56 -36.88
CA SER A 908 3.69 19.71 -37.80
C SER A 908 4.30 21.12 -37.71
N ASN A 909 3.47 22.17 -37.78
CA ASN A 909 3.95 23.55 -37.69
C ASN A 909 4.64 23.83 -36.35
N GLY A 910 4.05 23.34 -35.24
CA GLY A 910 4.65 23.50 -33.92
C GLY A 910 6.04 22.86 -33.86
N ILE A 911 6.18 21.64 -34.39
CA ILE A 911 7.48 20.93 -34.46
C ILE A 911 8.48 21.72 -35.31
N GLU A 912 8.05 22.21 -36.48
CA GLU A 912 8.90 23.01 -37.38
C GLU A 912 9.39 24.31 -36.71
N GLU A 913 8.48 25.10 -36.16
CA GLU A 913 8.79 26.35 -35.45
C GLU A 913 9.74 26.11 -34.28
N ARG A 914 9.53 25.02 -33.53
CA ARG A 914 10.40 24.67 -32.41
C ARG A 914 11.79 24.24 -32.88
N LEU A 915 11.89 23.48 -33.96
CA LEU A 915 13.17 23.11 -34.56
C LEU A 915 13.93 24.32 -35.09
N GLU A 916 13.24 25.27 -35.74
CA GLU A 916 13.84 26.52 -36.20
C GLU A 916 14.39 27.33 -35.03
N THR A 917 13.61 27.46 -33.96
CA THR A 917 14.03 28.13 -32.72
C THR A 917 15.28 27.48 -32.13
N LEU A 918 15.35 26.15 -32.12
CA LEU A 918 16.50 25.41 -31.59
C LEU A 918 17.74 25.50 -32.50
N ARG A 919 17.55 25.57 -33.83
CA ARG A 919 18.62 25.78 -34.82
C ARG A 919 19.19 27.20 -34.74
N ALA A 920 18.34 28.22 -34.63
CA ALA A 920 18.75 29.62 -34.57
C ALA A 920 19.61 29.94 -33.36
N ARG A 921 19.45 29.20 -32.25
CA ARG A 921 20.20 29.40 -30.98
C ARG A 921 21.66 28.98 -31.05
N ARG A 922 22.12 28.33 -32.11
CA ARG A 922 23.52 27.91 -32.22
C ARG A 922 24.09 28.32 -33.57
N GLU A 923 25.29 28.87 -33.55
CA GLU A 923 26.24 28.78 -34.67
C GLU A 923 26.73 27.32 -34.81
N LEU A 924 25.79 26.38 -34.94
CA LEU A 924 26.09 24.98 -35.18
C LEU A 924 26.64 24.86 -36.61
N PRO A 925 27.72 24.08 -36.81
CA PRO A 925 28.10 23.62 -38.13
C PRO A 925 26.88 22.98 -38.83
N ALA A 926 26.70 23.22 -40.13
CA ALA A 926 25.57 22.71 -40.91
C ALA A 926 25.44 21.16 -40.92
N ASP A 927 26.47 20.50 -40.40
CA ASP A 927 26.74 19.07 -40.26
C ASP A 927 26.49 18.50 -38.85
N ALA A 928 25.98 19.29 -37.90
CA ALA A 928 25.63 18.76 -36.58
C ALA A 928 24.31 17.95 -36.61
N ASP A 929 24.40 16.66 -36.30
CA ASP A 929 23.25 15.75 -36.22
C ASP A 929 22.29 16.18 -35.10
N TRP A 930 21.19 16.81 -35.51
CA TRP A 930 20.04 17.14 -34.66
C TRP A 930 19.02 15.99 -34.70
N PRO A 931 18.19 15.84 -33.64
CA PRO A 931 17.01 14.99 -33.67
C PRO A 931 16.25 15.17 -34.98
N ARG A 932 16.04 14.08 -35.71
CA ARG A 932 15.16 14.13 -36.87
C ARG A 932 13.74 14.49 -36.38
N PRO A 933 13.03 15.41 -37.07
CA PRO A 933 11.62 15.61 -36.80
C PRO A 933 10.91 14.26 -36.95
N PRO A 934 9.98 13.90 -36.03
CA PRO A 934 9.16 12.72 -36.23
C PRO A 934 8.34 12.87 -37.51
N VAL A 935 8.11 11.77 -38.21
CA VAL A 935 7.22 11.77 -39.38
C VAL A 935 5.79 11.87 -38.87
N VAL A 936 5.08 12.93 -39.28
CA VAL A 936 3.67 13.15 -38.92
C VAL A 936 2.77 12.46 -39.95
N GLU A 937 2.13 11.38 -39.55
CA GLU A 937 1.19 10.62 -40.38
C GLU A 937 -0.24 10.80 -39.87
N THR A 938 -1.21 10.98 -40.78
CA THR A 938 -2.64 11.03 -40.42
C THR A 938 -3.31 9.74 -40.88
N ILE A 939 -3.99 9.05 -39.96
CA ILE A 939 -4.70 7.80 -40.25
C ILE A 939 -6.20 8.02 -39.97
N SER A 940 -7.01 7.70 -40.97
CA SER A 940 -8.47 7.55 -40.87
C SER A 940 -8.78 6.07 -40.67
N ASN A 941 -9.58 5.74 -39.65
CA ASN A 941 -9.87 4.36 -39.32
C ASN A 941 -10.96 3.79 -40.27
N ASP A 942 -10.56 3.18 -41.39
CA ASP A 942 -11.45 2.57 -42.40
C ASP A 942 -11.99 1.18 -41.97
N SER A 943 -12.00 0.88 -40.67
CA SER A 943 -12.30 -0.44 -40.12
C SER A 943 -13.79 -0.60 -39.74
N ASN A 944 -14.67 -0.40 -40.73
CA ASN A 944 -16.03 -0.94 -40.71
C ASN A 944 -16.15 -2.11 -41.71
N SER A 945 -15.32 -3.15 -41.50
CA SER A 945 -15.48 -4.45 -42.14
C SER A 945 -16.05 -5.44 -41.12
N ASP A 946 -17.29 -5.21 -40.69
CA ASP A 946 -18.25 -6.24 -40.24
C ASP A 946 -19.46 -5.54 -39.65
N LEU A 947 -20.41 -5.16 -40.50
CA LEU A 947 -21.86 -5.10 -40.24
C LEU A 947 -22.55 -4.55 -41.50
N GLN A 948 -22.76 -5.44 -42.49
CA GLN A 948 -23.70 -5.19 -43.57
C GLN A 948 -25.11 -5.09 -43.00
N LEU A 949 -25.78 -3.94 -43.18
CA LEU A 949 -27.23 -3.86 -43.18
C LEU A 949 -27.71 -2.64 -43.99
N GLY A 950 -28.31 -2.93 -45.14
CA GLY A 950 -29.49 -2.21 -45.64
C GLY A 950 -29.28 -0.87 -46.33
N SER A 951 -29.16 -0.93 -47.65
CA SER A 951 -29.39 0.17 -48.60
C SER A 951 -30.65 1.00 -48.31
N GLN A 952 -30.56 2.33 -48.41
CA GLN A 952 -31.62 3.12 -49.02
C GLN A 952 -31.10 4.43 -49.64
N ASP A 953 -31.42 4.60 -50.92
CA ASP A 953 -31.22 5.79 -51.75
C ASP A 953 -31.81 7.06 -51.12
N GLY A 954 -31.10 8.19 -51.29
CA GLY A 954 -31.59 9.52 -50.93
C GLY A 954 -30.64 10.62 -51.39
N SER A 955 -30.93 11.13 -52.58
CA SER A 955 -30.39 12.28 -53.33
C SER A 955 -29.74 13.47 -52.59
N ASP A 956 -28.77 14.04 -53.29
CA ASP A 956 -28.48 15.48 -53.45
C ASP A 956 -28.15 16.33 -52.22
N SER A 957 -26.86 16.68 -52.11
CA SER A 957 -26.45 18.10 -52.06
C SER A 957 -24.99 18.25 -52.46
N GLU A 958 -24.79 18.68 -53.71
CA GLU A 958 -23.57 19.33 -54.17
C GLU A 958 -23.39 20.70 -53.49
N LEU A 959 -22.12 21.09 -53.34
CA LEU A 959 -21.59 22.47 -53.29
C LEU A 959 -21.88 23.30 -52.04
N ARG A 960 -20.87 23.36 -51.14
CA ARG A 960 -20.17 24.61 -50.78
C ARG A 960 -18.70 24.31 -50.44
N GLN A 961 -17.82 24.52 -51.42
CA GLN A 961 -16.42 24.86 -51.16
C GLN A 961 -16.37 26.35 -50.78
N SER A 962 -15.90 26.68 -49.59
CA SER A 962 -15.28 27.98 -49.27
C SER A 962 -14.26 27.70 -48.16
N GLU A 963 -12.97 27.79 -48.45
CA GLU A 963 -12.16 28.97 -48.11
C GLU A 963 -12.34 29.38 -46.64
N ASP A 964 -11.90 28.53 -45.71
CA ASP A 964 -11.66 28.94 -44.31
C ASP A 964 -10.58 28.07 -43.62
N ASN A 965 -9.49 27.77 -44.34
CA ASN A 965 -8.40 26.93 -43.82
C ASN A 965 -7.52 27.65 -42.78
N GLY A 966 -7.57 28.99 -42.69
CA GLY A 966 -6.76 29.78 -41.75
C GLY A 966 -7.33 29.85 -40.33
N ALA A 967 -8.66 29.79 -40.18
CA ALA A 967 -9.31 30.00 -38.88
C ALA A 967 -8.97 28.91 -37.85
N VAL A 968 -8.74 27.67 -38.26
CA VAL A 968 -8.42 26.57 -37.32
C VAL A 968 -6.97 26.63 -36.84
N GLU A 969 -6.05 27.18 -37.65
CA GLU A 969 -4.63 27.34 -37.33
C GLU A 969 -4.42 28.47 -36.30
N GLU A 970 -5.21 29.55 -36.44
CA GLU A 970 -5.32 30.67 -35.49
C GLU A 970 -5.90 30.20 -34.13
N ILE A 971 -6.74 29.15 -34.14
CA ILE A 971 -7.43 28.60 -32.95
C ILE A 971 -6.57 27.67 -32.07
N TRP A 972 -5.38 27.31 -32.50
CA TRP A 972 -4.46 26.61 -31.60
C TRP A 972 -3.30 27.49 -31.15
N THR A 973 -3.01 28.56 -31.90
CA THR A 973 -2.00 29.58 -31.59
C THR A 973 -2.50 30.65 -30.61
N GLN A 974 -3.74 31.14 -30.71
CA GLN A 974 -4.33 32.14 -29.78
C GLN A 974 -4.69 31.60 -28.38
N PHE A 975 -4.13 30.44 -28.00
CA PHE A 975 -4.73 29.55 -26.99
C PHE A 975 -3.77 29.05 -25.92
N GLU A 976 -2.53 29.52 -25.94
CA GLU A 976 -1.87 30.02 -24.72
C GLU A 976 -2.55 31.34 -24.35
N PRO A 977 -2.78 31.68 -23.06
CA PRO A 977 -3.22 33.03 -22.77
C PRO A 977 -2.19 33.99 -23.36
N VAL A 978 -2.67 34.90 -24.21
CA VAL A 978 -1.85 35.99 -24.75
C VAL A 978 -1.15 36.67 -23.58
N ASP A 979 0.17 36.74 -23.65
CA ASP A 979 0.96 37.62 -22.79
C ASP A 979 0.43 39.04 -23.03
N GLN A 980 -0.32 39.58 -22.07
CA GLN A 980 -0.77 40.98 -22.08
C GLN A 980 0.41 41.90 -21.72
N SER A 981 1.53 41.79 -22.42
CA SER A 981 2.71 42.61 -22.17
C SER A 981 2.67 43.96 -22.92
N GLU A 982 1.72 44.21 -23.83
CA GLU A 982 1.56 45.52 -24.48
C GLU A 982 0.08 45.93 -24.74
N ALA A 983 -0.75 45.99 -23.70
CA ALA A 983 -1.95 46.87 -23.67
C ALA A 983 -2.46 46.98 -22.23
N GLY A 984 -2.69 48.20 -21.74
CA GLY A 984 -2.78 48.50 -20.32
C GLY A 984 -3.83 47.75 -19.48
N SER A 985 -3.46 47.48 -18.23
CA SER A 985 -4.33 47.47 -17.05
C SER A 985 -5.76 46.93 -17.23
N SER A 986 -5.98 45.63 -16.97
CA SER A 986 -7.20 45.16 -16.28
C SER A 986 -7.15 43.68 -15.86
N ASP A 987 -7.33 43.45 -14.56
CA ASP A 987 -7.96 42.29 -13.90
C ASP A 987 -7.54 40.86 -14.34
N VAL A 988 -6.43 40.37 -13.76
CA VAL A 988 -6.15 38.93 -13.68
C VAL A 988 -6.69 38.39 -12.35
N ASN A 989 -7.84 37.72 -12.42
CA ASN A 989 -8.45 37.01 -11.29
C ASN A 989 -7.58 35.84 -10.82
N ASN A 990 -7.17 35.90 -9.55
CA ASN A 990 -6.66 34.77 -8.77
C ASN A 990 -7.69 33.61 -8.73
N PRO A 991 -7.29 32.35 -8.95
CA PRO A 991 -8.14 31.21 -8.69
C PRO A 991 -8.06 30.85 -7.19
N SER A 992 -8.78 31.58 -6.36
CA SER A 992 -8.95 31.26 -4.92
C SER A 992 -10.35 31.53 -4.37
N THR A 993 -11.35 31.81 -5.21
CA THR A 993 -12.73 32.00 -4.76
C THR A 993 -13.58 30.75 -4.99
N ALA A 994 -13.36 29.74 -4.16
CA ALA A 994 -14.44 28.88 -3.69
C ALA A 994 -14.63 29.20 -2.21
N ARG A 995 -15.35 30.29 -1.92
CA ARG A 995 -15.79 30.59 -0.55
C ARG A 995 -17.01 29.73 -0.22
N PRO A 996 -17.07 29.10 0.96
CA PRO A 996 -18.32 28.64 1.53
C PRO A 996 -19.22 29.84 1.80
N SER A 997 -20.52 29.68 1.56
CA SER A 997 -21.55 30.70 1.82
C SER A 997 -21.46 31.26 3.24
N ALA A 998 -21.50 32.59 3.35
CA ALA A 998 -21.31 33.40 4.55
C ALA A 998 -22.45 33.32 5.60
N GLU A 999 -22.93 32.14 5.98
CA GLU A 999 -24.00 32.03 7.00
C GLU A 999 -23.72 31.14 8.23
N GLU A 1000 -22.56 30.49 8.38
CA GLU A 1000 -22.33 29.65 9.57
C GLU A 1000 -20.94 29.82 10.20
N SER A 1001 -20.74 30.91 10.96
CA SER A 1001 -19.66 30.96 11.96
C SER A 1001 -20.06 30.09 13.15
N TRP A 1002 -19.43 28.92 13.27
CA TRP A 1002 -19.57 28.05 14.44
C TRP A 1002 -18.43 28.34 15.42
N LYS A 1003 -18.64 28.01 16.71
CA LYS A 1003 -17.66 28.31 17.77
C LYS A 1003 -16.76 27.11 18.00
N VAL A 1004 -15.46 27.36 18.13
CA VAL A 1004 -14.46 26.39 18.53
C VAL A 1004 -14.23 26.53 20.03
N GLN A 1005 -14.43 25.45 20.78
CA GLN A 1005 -14.06 25.36 22.18
C GLN A 1005 -12.69 24.68 22.26
N ILE A 1006 -11.67 25.42 22.69
CA ILE A 1006 -10.29 24.98 22.82
C ILE A 1006 -10.00 24.78 24.30
N LEU A 1007 -9.91 23.53 24.75
CA LEU A 1007 -9.38 23.20 26.07
C LEU A 1007 -7.87 23.08 25.94
N THR A 1008 -7.14 24.04 26.48
CA THR A 1008 -5.67 24.06 26.45
C THR A 1008 -5.08 22.98 27.35
N GLU A 1009 -3.83 22.58 27.13
CA GLU A 1009 -3.15 21.59 27.97
C GLU A 1009 -2.99 22.03 29.43
N SER A 1010 -2.96 23.35 29.68
CA SER A 1010 -2.96 23.94 31.02
C SER A 1010 -4.34 23.90 31.71
N GLY A 1011 -5.36 23.38 31.03
CA GLY A 1011 -6.74 23.24 31.54
C GLY A 1011 -7.60 24.50 31.41
N VAL A 1012 -7.14 25.51 30.66
CA VAL A 1012 -7.92 26.72 30.37
C VAL A 1012 -8.81 26.47 29.16
N GLU A 1013 -10.10 26.79 29.28
CA GLU A 1013 -11.07 26.67 28.21
C GLU A 1013 -11.26 28.01 27.50
N LEU A 1014 -10.95 28.07 26.22
CA LEU A 1014 -11.09 29.23 25.35
C LEU A 1014 -12.18 28.97 24.32
N LEU A 1015 -13.02 29.97 24.08
CA LEU A 1015 -14.18 29.83 23.19
C LEU A 1015 -14.11 30.92 22.12
N LYS A 1016 -13.77 30.51 20.90
CA LYS A 1016 -13.39 31.40 19.79
C LYS A 1016 -14.23 31.10 18.54
N PRO A 1017 -14.66 32.10 17.74
CA PRO A 1017 -15.25 31.88 16.42
C PRO A 1017 -14.28 31.10 15.52
N SER A 1018 -14.79 30.19 14.69
CA SER A 1018 -13.95 29.39 13.78
C SER A 1018 -13.13 30.23 12.80
N THR A 1019 -13.55 31.46 12.49
CA THR A 1019 -12.88 32.38 11.57
C THR A 1019 -11.92 33.35 12.27
N GLU A 1020 -11.87 33.38 13.61
CA GLU A 1020 -10.98 34.31 14.32
C GLU A 1020 -9.52 33.97 14.03
N SER A 1021 -8.75 34.97 13.61
CA SER A 1021 -7.33 34.83 13.30
C SER A 1021 -6.51 34.74 14.58
N ILE A 1022 -5.67 33.72 14.65
CA ILE A 1022 -4.77 33.46 15.76
C ILE A 1022 -3.37 33.19 15.22
N LEU A 1023 -2.35 33.42 16.06
CA LEU A 1023 -0.97 33.19 15.66
C LEU A 1023 -0.52 31.83 16.19
N VAL A 1024 -0.22 30.89 15.30
CA VAL A 1024 0.22 29.53 15.66
C VAL A 1024 1.69 29.37 15.35
N GLU A 1025 2.42 28.83 16.31
CA GLU A 1025 3.80 28.43 16.15
C GLU A 1025 3.84 27.13 15.32
N ARG A 1026 4.28 27.24 14.06
CA ARG A 1026 4.45 26.08 13.18
C ARG A 1026 5.91 25.73 13.01
N ASN A 1027 6.21 24.46 13.26
CA ASN A 1027 7.51 23.88 12.94
C ASN A 1027 7.53 23.49 11.46
N GLU A 1028 8.04 24.35 10.58
CA GLU A 1028 8.27 24.00 9.16
C GLU A 1028 9.50 23.09 8.97
N GLY A 1029 9.55 22.02 9.76
CA GLY A 1029 10.64 21.06 9.73
C GLY A 1029 11.88 21.50 10.51
N PRO A 1030 12.96 20.73 10.44
CA PRO A 1030 14.10 20.86 11.35
C PRO A 1030 15.02 22.07 11.09
N LEU A 1031 14.72 22.89 10.08
CA LEU A 1031 15.56 23.96 9.50
C LEU A 1031 14.81 25.28 9.29
N SER A 1032 13.73 25.47 10.02
CA SER A 1032 13.09 26.77 10.09
C SER A 1032 12.78 26.86 11.57
N GLY A 1033 13.50 27.71 12.30
CA GLY A 1033 13.13 28.02 13.68
C GLY A 1033 11.63 28.28 13.77
N ASN A 1034 11.05 28.01 14.94
CA ASN A 1034 9.62 28.14 15.20
C ASN A 1034 9.06 29.43 14.55
N GLN A 1035 8.30 29.29 13.46
CA GLN A 1035 7.75 30.43 12.76
C GLN A 1035 6.29 30.58 13.17
N TYR A 1036 5.96 31.78 13.60
CA TYR A 1036 4.60 32.14 13.94
C TYR A 1036 3.84 32.49 12.67
N VAL A 1037 2.77 31.75 12.38
CA VAL A 1037 1.94 31.91 11.19
C VAL A 1037 0.50 32.21 11.61
N TRP A 1038 -0.11 33.19 10.96
CA TRP A 1038 -1.54 33.47 11.13
C TRP A 1038 -2.38 32.32 10.56
N THR A 1039 -3.26 31.77 11.38
CA THR A 1039 -4.26 30.78 10.96
C THR A 1039 -5.61 31.08 11.60
N THR A 1040 -6.65 30.34 11.25
CA THR A 1040 -7.97 30.51 11.87
C THR A 1040 -8.13 29.57 13.06
N ALA A 1041 -8.90 29.96 14.08
CA ALA A 1041 -9.14 29.13 15.24
C ALA A 1041 -9.82 27.78 14.90
N GLY A 1042 -10.53 27.71 13.76
CA GLY A 1042 -11.10 26.46 13.24
C GLY A 1042 -10.08 25.47 12.69
N ASP A 1043 -8.89 25.95 12.32
CA ASP A 1043 -7.80 25.16 11.73
C ASP A 1043 -6.72 24.76 12.76
N LEU A 1044 -6.93 25.05 14.05
CA LEU A 1044 -6.06 24.57 15.13
C LEU A 1044 -6.11 23.05 15.25
N GLU A 1045 -4.95 22.45 15.48
CA GLU A 1045 -4.83 21.04 15.82
C GLU A 1045 -4.41 20.85 17.30
N PRO A 1046 -4.83 19.75 17.97
CA PRO A 1046 -4.28 19.39 19.27
C PRO A 1046 -2.76 19.26 19.24
N GLY A 1047 -2.08 19.97 20.13
CA GLY A 1047 -0.61 20.05 20.23
C GLY A 1047 0.00 21.32 19.65
N ASP A 1048 -0.78 22.15 18.95
CA ASP A 1048 -0.31 23.44 18.42
C ASP A 1048 -0.07 24.45 19.56
N ASN A 1049 1.07 25.13 19.55
CA ASN A 1049 1.29 26.31 20.39
C ASN A 1049 0.73 27.54 19.68
N PHE A 1050 -0.07 28.35 20.36
CA PHE A 1050 -0.68 29.53 19.78
C PHE A 1050 -0.73 30.70 20.75
N LEU A 1051 -0.65 31.92 20.20
CA LEU A 1051 -0.74 33.16 20.96
C LEU A 1051 -2.16 33.72 20.86
N VAL A 1052 -2.71 34.08 22.02
CA VAL A 1052 -3.91 34.90 22.11
C VAL A 1052 -3.49 36.33 22.36
N ILE A 1053 -3.76 37.18 21.38
CA ILE A 1053 -3.45 38.60 21.42
C ILE A 1053 -4.75 39.35 21.75
N PRO A 1054 -4.80 40.16 22.82
CA PRO A 1054 -5.94 41.03 23.08
C PRO A 1054 -6.18 41.99 21.90
N ASP A 1055 -7.44 42.22 21.53
CA ASP A 1055 -7.79 43.07 20.37
C ASP A 1055 -7.19 44.47 20.48
N GLU A 1056 -7.14 45.02 21.69
CA GLU A 1056 -6.55 46.34 22.01
C GLU A 1056 -5.04 46.41 21.70
N VAL A 1057 -4.31 45.32 21.94
CA VAL A 1057 -2.87 45.19 21.65
C VAL A 1057 -2.65 44.95 20.16
N ARG A 1058 -3.53 44.17 19.54
CA ARG A 1058 -3.49 43.89 18.10
C ARG A 1058 -3.67 45.17 17.30
N ASP A 1059 -4.70 45.96 17.62
CA ASP A 1059 -5.01 47.23 16.95
C ASP A 1059 -3.81 48.20 17.02
N GLN A 1060 -3.23 48.35 18.21
CA GLN A 1060 -2.10 49.27 18.43
C GLN A 1060 -0.83 48.85 17.69
N VAL A 1061 -0.46 47.57 17.74
CA VAL A 1061 0.71 47.04 17.01
C VAL A 1061 0.53 47.16 15.51
N PHE A 1062 -0.70 46.97 15.02
CA PHE A 1062 -0.99 47.11 13.60
C PHE A 1062 -0.93 48.57 13.14
N GLU A 1063 -1.43 49.53 13.93
CA GLU A 1063 -1.32 50.97 13.67
C GLU A 1063 0.16 51.42 13.64
N GLU A 1064 0.96 51.02 14.64
CA GLU A 1064 2.38 51.35 14.72
C GLU A 1064 3.18 50.70 13.57
N ALA A 1065 2.84 49.47 13.19
CA ALA A 1065 3.49 48.77 12.07
C ALA A 1065 3.10 49.38 10.71
N LEU A 1066 1.85 49.83 10.55
CA LEU A 1066 1.42 50.57 9.36
C LEU A 1066 2.15 51.91 9.26
N GLU A 1067 2.32 52.65 10.36
CA GLU A 1067 3.07 53.90 10.37
C GLU A 1067 4.56 53.67 10.04
N ALA A 1068 5.15 52.58 10.53
CA ALA A 1068 6.56 52.24 10.30
C ALA A 1068 6.87 51.76 8.86
N VAL A 1069 6.01 50.91 8.27
CA VAL A 1069 6.21 50.36 6.91
C VAL A 1069 5.88 51.40 5.84
N TYR A 1070 4.94 52.31 6.13
CA TYR A 1070 4.44 53.26 5.13
C TYR A 1070 4.84 54.73 5.41
N GLY A 1071 5.70 54.98 6.42
CA GLY A 1071 6.03 56.32 6.93
C GLY A 1071 6.90 57.27 6.08
N ASP A 1072 6.82 58.55 6.46
CA ASP A 1072 7.52 59.80 6.06
C ASP A 1072 7.46 60.35 4.61
N ASP A 1073 7.30 59.54 3.55
CA ASP A 1073 7.21 60.07 2.16
C ASP A 1073 5.76 60.12 1.60
N MET A 1074 4.79 59.67 2.39
CA MET A 1074 3.38 59.65 2.08
C MET A 1074 2.65 60.22 3.30
N GLY A 1075 1.73 61.18 3.13
CA GLY A 1075 0.92 61.66 4.25
C GLY A 1075 0.14 60.50 4.86
N GLY A 1076 0.62 59.93 5.96
CA GLY A 1076 0.04 58.75 6.62
C GLY A 1076 -1.42 58.93 7.05
N THR A 1077 -1.90 60.18 7.09
CA THR A 1077 -3.30 60.55 7.24
C THR A 1077 -4.18 60.09 6.07
N ASP A 1078 -3.69 60.07 4.80
CA ASP A 1078 -4.53 59.79 3.62
C ASP A 1078 -5.09 58.35 3.54
N LEU A 1079 -4.45 57.37 4.21
CA LEU A 1079 -4.89 55.97 4.23
C LEU A 1079 -6.07 55.77 5.20
N VAL A 1080 -5.89 56.21 6.44
CA VAL A 1080 -6.91 56.10 7.49
C VAL A 1080 -8.08 57.02 7.16
N ASP A 1081 -7.81 58.28 6.79
CA ASP A 1081 -8.83 59.25 6.40
C ASP A 1081 -9.62 58.76 5.17
N GLY A 1082 -8.95 58.13 4.19
CA GLY A 1082 -9.59 57.57 3.00
C GLY A 1082 -10.50 56.37 3.29
N LEU A 1083 -10.12 55.51 4.26
CA LEU A 1083 -10.97 54.40 4.71
C LEU A 1083 -12.10 54.89 5.63
N GLU A 1084 -11.84 55.90 6.45
CA GLU A 1084 -12.82 56.52 7.34
C GLU A 1084 -13.92 57.21 6.54
N ILE A 1085 -13.56 58.06 5.55
CA ILE A 1085 -14.54 58.71 4.66
C ILE A 1085 -15.39 57.67 3.93
N TRP A 1086 -14.79 56.57 3.47
CA TRP A 1086 -15.52 55.50 2.81
C TRP A 1086 -16.49 54.78 3.76
N TRP A 1087 -16.00 54.42 4.94
CA TRP A 1087 -16.79 53.72 5.95
C TRP A 1087 -17.96 54.57 6.45
N GLU A 1088 -17.71 55.83 6.82
CA GLU A 1088 -18.77 56.75 7.27
C GLU A 1088 -19.81 56.99 6.17
N THR A 1089 -19.38 57.29 4.94
CA THR A 1089 -20.33 57.62 3.87
C THR A 1089 -21.21 56.43 3.48
N LEU A 1090 -20.66 55.20 3.45
CA LEU A 1090 -21.48 54.03 3.13
C LEU A 1090 -22.43 53.65 4.28
N ARG A 1091 -22.06 53.91 5.53
CA ARG A 1091 -22.99 53.77 6.67
C ARG A 1091 -24.11 54.79 6.59
N ASP A 1092 -23.81 56.03 6.22
CA ASP A 1092 -24.80 57.08 6.09
C ASP A 1092 -25.80 56.75 4.97
N ILE A 1093 -25.30 56.37 3.78
CA ILE A 1093 -26.14 55.85 2.69
C ILE A 1093 -26.97 54.66 3.19
N HIS A 1094 -26.38 53.69 3.89
CA HIS A 1094 -27.17 52.57 4.39
C HIS A 1094 -28.25 53.00 5.40
N SER A 1095 -27.97 53.96 6.27
CA SER A 1095 -28.93 54.45 7.27
C SER A 1095 -30.09 55.24 6.64
N GLU A 1096 -29.88 55.85 5.48
CA GLU A 1096 -30.90 56.59 4.73
C GLU A 1096 -31.84 55.68 3.92
N TYR A 1097 -31.42 54.46 3.62
CA TYR A 1097 -32.19 53.48 2.84
C TYR A 1097 -32.45 52.20 3.64
N ASP A 1098 -33.72 51.97 4.00
CA ASP A 1098 -34.19 50.86 4.87
C ASP A 1098 -33.84 49.45 4.36
N ASP A 1099 -33.48 49.28 3.09
CA ASP A 1099 -32.99 48.01 2.55
C ASP A 1099 -31.84 48.17 1.52
N LEU A 1100 -30.94 47.19 1.50
CA LEU A 1100 -29.81 47.12 0.55
C LEU A 1100 -30.24 46.81 -0.89
N GLU A 1101 -31.47 46.34 -1.11
CA GLU A 1101 -32.01 46.09 -2.46
C GLU A 1101 -32.27 47.41 -3.20
N THR A 1102 -32.73 48.42 -2.48
CA THR A 1102 -33.02 49.76 -2.98
C THR A 1102 -31.72 50.46 -3.34
N VAL A 1103 -30.71 50.36 -2.47
CA VAL A 1103 -29.35 50.86 -2.73
C VAL A 1103 -28.77 50.23 -3.99
N TYR A 1104 -28.86 48.90 -4.13
CA TYR A 1104 -28.39 48.23 -5.34
C TYR A 1104 -29.21 48.61 -6.58
N THR A 1105 -30.53 48.71 -6.48
CA THR A 1105 -31.40 49.08 -7.61
C THR A 1105 -31.03 50.46 -8.15
N LEU A 1106 -30.79 51.43 -7.27
CA LEU A 1106 -30.35 52.78 -7.64
C LEU A 1106 -28.96 52.76 -8.29
N LEU A 1107 -28.01 51.97 -7.76
CA LEU A 1107 -26.68 51.82 -8.35
C LEU A 1107 -26.70 51.08 -9.69
N SER A 1108 -27.58 50.09 -9.88
CA SER A 1108 -27.71 49.34 -11.14
C SER A 1108 -28.26 50.18 -12.30
N GLN A 1109 -28.88 51.32 -11.99
CA GLN A 1109 -29.32 52.31 -12.98
C GLN A 1109 -28.19 53.29 -13.38
N THR A 1110 -27.00 53.13 -12.82
CA THR A 1110 -25.80 53.92 -13.15
C THR A 1110 -24.79 53.10 -13.95
N GLU A 1111 -23.68 53.71 -14.38
CA GLU A 1111 -22.57 53.05 -15.09
C GLU A 1111 -21.72 52.13 -14.18
N LEU A 1112 -22.23 51.71 -13.02
CA LEU A 1112 -21.50 50.85 -12.08
C LEU A 1112 -21.57 49.37 -12.51
N GLU A 1113 -20.54 48.91 -13.22
CA GLU A 1113 -20.39 47.52 -13.71
C GLU A 1113 -19.96 46.54 -12.59
N LYS A 1114 -20.80 46.38 -11.56
CA LYS A 1114 -20.51 45.52 -10.41
C LYS A 1114 -21.71 44.66 -10.05
N SER A 1115 -21.47 43.37 -9.80
CA SER A 1115 -22.53 42.43 -9.47
C SER A 1115 -23.21 42.80 -8.15
N ARG A 1116 -24.49 42.45 -8.04
CA ARG A 1116 -25.31 42.63 -6.82
C ARG A 1116 -24.61 42.14 -5.56
N ALA A 1117 -24.03 40.95 -5.62
CA ALA A 1117 -23.33 40.36 -4.48
C ALA A 1117 -22.20 41.27 -3.99
N ASN A 1118 -21.40 41.82 -4.91
CA ASN A 1118 -20.26 42.67 -4.57
C ASN A 1118 -20.69 43.98 -3.91
N VAL A 1119 -21.73 44.62 -4.45
CA VAL A 1119 -22.24 45.88 -3.90
C VAL A 1119 -22.83 45.65 -2.51
N VAL A 1120 -23.66 44.61 -2.35
CA VAL A 1120 -24.24 44.25 -1.04
C VAL A 1120 -23.15 43.90 -0.02
N GLU A 1121 -22.08 43.20 -0.43
CA GLU A 1121 -20.94 42.89 0.42
C GLU A 1121 -20.21 44.13 0.91
N TRP A 1122 -20.06 45.18 0.09
CA TRP A 1122 -19.41 46.42 0.52
C TRP A 1122 -20.19 47.11 1.63
N PHE A 1123 -21.49 47.24 1.45
CA PHE A 1123 -22.36 47.86 2.47
C PHE A 1123 -22.44 47.01 3.74
N ARG A 1124 -22.52 45.68 3.62
CA ARG A 1124 -22.48 44.78 4.79
C ARG A 1124 -21.14 44.81 5.51
N ALA A 1125 -20.03 44.86 4.79
CA ALA A 1125 -18.70 44.96 5.39
C ALA A 1125 -18.56 46.26 6.21
N VAL A 1126 -19.07 47.36 5.68
CA VAL A 1126 -19.09 48.66 6.37
C VAL A 1126 -20.07 48.69 7.54
N GLU A 1127 -21.23 48.03 7.44
CA GLU A 1127 -22.20 47.88 8.54
C GLU A 1127 -21.64 47.04 9.70
N GLN A 1128 -20.92 45.96 9.38
CA GLN A 1128 -20.39 45.00 10.35
C GLN A 1128 -19.05 45.44 10.96
N ALA A 1129 -18.31 46.31 10.28
CA ALA A 1129 -17.09 46.92 10.80
C ALA A 1129 -17.42 47.91 11.93
N GLU A 1130 -16.82 47.71 13.11
CA GLU A 1130 -16.96 48.62 14.25
C GLU A 1130 -16.09 49.86 14.07
N LYS A 1131 -14.96 49.73 13.36
CA LYS A 1131 -14.02 50.81 13.02
C LYS A 1131 -13.59 50.73 11.54
N PRO A 1132 -13.14 51.84 10.92
CA PRO A 1132 -12.66 51.84 9.53
C PRO A 1132 -11.52 50.85 9.23
N LEU A 1133 -10.64 50.61 10.22
CA LEU A 1133 -9.52 49.68 10.12
C LEU A 1133 -9.94 48.20 10.19
N ASP A 1134 -11.19 47.88 10.54
CA ASP A 1134 -11.71 46.51 10.49
C ASP A 1134 -11.87 46.03 9.04
N LEU A 1135 -12.13 46.96 8.12
CA LEU A 1135 -12.31 46.65 6.70
C LEU A 1135 -11.09 45.91 6.11
N PRO A 1136 -9.84 46.38 6.31
CA PRO A 1136 -8.65 45.67 5.83
C PRO A 1136 -8.15 44.55 6.74
N THR A 1137 -8.44 44.57 8.03
CA THR A 1137 -7.90 43.58 8.99
C THR A 1137 -8.75 42.32 9.08
N ASN A 1138 -10.04 42.41 8.77
CA ASN A 1138 -10.92 41.25 8.71
C ASN A 1138 -10.96 40.69 7.28
N SER A 1139 -10.34 39.53 7.09
CA SER A 1139 -10.26 38.86 5.78
C SER A 1139 -11.63 38.50 5.19
N ASP A 1140 -12.68 38.44 6.01
CA ASP A 1140 -14.05 38.20 5.57
C ASP A 1140 -14.68 39.42 4.88
N PHE A 1141 -14.20 40.63 5.17
CA PHE A 1141 -14.76 41.88 4.66
C PHE A 1141 -14.25 42.25 3.27
N ARG A 1142 -15.16 42.77 2.46
CA ARG A 1142 -14.84 43.30 1.13
C ARG A 1142 -14.86 44.82 1.17
N ILE A 1143 -13.66 45.39 1.23
CA ILE A 1143 -13.43 46.82 1.52
C ILE A 1143 -14.16 47.76 0.55
N GLY A 1144 -14.29 47.42 -0.73
CA GLY A 1144 -14.96 48.30 -1.72
C GLY A 1144 -14.61 48.02 -3.19
N PRO A 1145 -14.85 48.95 -4.11
CA PRO A 1145 -14.48 48.85 -5.52
C PRO A 1145 -12.97 48.96 -5.78
N ASN A 1146 -12.53 48.47 -6.96
CA ASN A 1146 -11.13 48.54 -7.41
C ASN A 1146 -10.82 49.80 -8.25
N LYS A 1147 -11.85 50.44 -8.82
CA LYS A 1147 -11.70 51.60 -9.71
C LYS A 1147 -12.16 52.87 -9.00
N VAL A 1148 -11.37 53.95 -9.11
CA VAL A 1148 -11.74 55.27 -8.59
C VAL A 1148 -13.05 55.79 -9.21
N ASN A 1149 -13.31 55.46 -10.48
CA ASN A 1149 -14.55 55.85 -11.13
C ASN A 1149 -15.79 55.21 -10.48
N ASP A 1150 -15.69 53.98 -9.97
CA ASP A 1150 -16.80 53.31 -9.29
C ASP A 1150 -17.19 54.07 -8.00
N ILE A 1151 -16.19 54.55 -7.25
CA ILE A 1151 -16.39 55.39 -6.05
C ILE A 1151 -17.10 56.70 -6.42
N LYS A 1152 -16.67 57.33 -7.52
CA LYS A 1152 -17.34 58.53 -8.04
C LYS A 1152 -18.76 58.25 -8.52
N THR A 1153 -19.00 57.11 -9.14
CA THR A 1153 -20.34 56.72 -9.60
C THR A 1153 -21.28 56.52 -8.42
N ILE A 1154 -20.81 55.91 -7.33
CA ILE A 1154 -21.58 55.78 -6.07
C ILE A 1154 -21.84 57.17 -5.46
N GLY A 1155 -20.82 58.03 -5.37
CA GLY A 1155 -20.99 59.40 -4.89
C GLY A 1155 -22.00 60.22 -5.70
N LYS A 1156 -22.02 60.06 -7.04
CA LYS A 1156 -23.01 60.72 -7.91
C LYS A 1156 -24.41 60.14 -7.75
N ALA A 1157 -24.52 58.82 -7.55
CA ALA A 1157 -25.80 58.14 -7.43
C ALA A 1157 -26.58 58.59 -6.19
N PHE A 1158 -25.87 58.89 -5.10
CA PHE A 1158 -26.44 59.27 -3.81
C PHE A 1158 -26.18 60.72 -3.39
N ASP A 1159 -25.59 61.55 -4.27
CA ASP A 1159 -25.26 62.97 -4.05
C ASP A 1159 -24.32 63.27 -2.85
N TYR A 1160 -23.38 62.36 -2.56
CA TYR A 1160 -22.34 62.55 -1.55
C TYR A 1160 -21.08 63.15 -2.17
N GLN A 1161 -20.87 64.45 -1.94
CA GLN A 1161 -19.70 65.18 -2.47
C GLN A 1161 -18.37 64.65 -1.91
N ASP A 1162 -18.35 64.15 -0.67
CA ASP A 1162 -17.12 63.65 -0.05
C ASP A 1162 -16.54 62.45 -0.81
N LEU A 1163 -17.40 61.56 -1.35
CA LEU A 1163 -16.97 60.47 -2.23
C LEU A 1163 -16.48 60.97 -3.60
N LEU A 1164 -16.96 62.11 -4.08
CA LEU A 1164 -16.55 62.68 -5.38
C LEU A 1164 -15.20 63.39 -5.30
N GLU A 1165 -15.02 64.21 -4.25
CA GLU A 1165 -13.81 64.99 -4.01
C GLU A 1165 -12.66 64.09 -3.58
N ASN A 1166 -12.93 63.09 -2.72
CA ASN A 1166 -11.91 62.21 -2.16
C ASN A 1166 -11.77 60.84 -2.87
N ALA A 1167 -12.47 60.61 -3.99
CA ALA A 1167 -12.48 59.31 -4.69
C ALA A 1167 -11.08 58.74 -4.96
N THR A 1168 -10.13 59.61 -5.31
CA THR A 1168 -8.75 59.22 -5.61
C THR A 1168 -8.00 58.80 -4.35
N ALA A 1169 -8.21 59.51 -3.23
CA ALA A 1169 -7.63 59.18 -1.93
C ALA A 1169 -8.21 57.86 -1.40
N ILE A 1170 -9.53 57.71 -1.42
CA ILE A 1170 -10.24 56.48 -1.04
C ILE A 1170 -9.77 55.29 -1.88
N GLY A 1171 -9.73 55.44 -3.20
CA GLY A 1171 -9.27 54.38 -4.10
C GLY A 1171 -7.78 54.07 -4.00
N ARG A 1172 -6.97 55.00 -3.46
CA ARG A 1172 -5.57 54.74 -3.10
C ARG A 1172 -5.49 53.98 -1.78
N ALA A 1173 -6.26 54.39 -0.78
CA ALA A 1173 -6.32 53.74 0.52
C ALA A 1173 -6.74 52.26 0.39
N MET A 1174 -7.78 51.98 -0.40
CA MET A 1174 -8.23 50.62 -0.71
C MET A 1174 -7.21 49.79 -1.51
N ARG A 1175 -6.38 50.41 -2.35
CA ARG A 1175 -5.34 49.70 -3.11
C ARG A 1175 -4.15 49.34 -2.22
N LEU A 1176 -3.74 50.28 -1.37
CA LEU A 1176 -2.70 50.05 -0.37
C LEU A 1176 -3.11 48.95 0.61
N SER A 1177 -4.37 48.98 1.06
CA SER A 1177 -4.91 47.96 1.96
C SER A 1177 -5.10 46.57 1.32
N ARG A 1178 -5.16 46.49 -0.02
CA ARG A 1178 -5.25 45.23 -0.77
C ARG A 1178 -3.89 44.63 -1.15
N GLY A 1179 -2.79 45.29 -0.78
CA GLY A 1179 -1.44 44.73 -0.91
C GLY A 1179 -0.91 44.66 -2.34
N GLU A 1180 -1.02 45.74 -3.14
CA GLU A 1180 -0.35 45.81 -4.46
C GLU A 1180 1.19 45.85 -4.38
N SER A 1181 1.76 45.88 -3.17
CA SER A 1181 3.16 45.63 -2.88
C SER A 1181 3.27 44.42 -1.96
N ARG A 1182 3.18 43.21 -2.54
CA ARG A 1182 3.44 41.91 -1.87
C ARG A 1182 4.63 41.93 -0.87
N PRO A 1183 5.76 42.62 -1.18
CA PRO A 1183 6.87 42.77 -0.23
C PRO A 1183 6.50 43.55 1.02
N GLN A 1184 5.75 44.65 0.89
CA GLN A 1184 5.36 45.52 2.01
C GLN A 1184 4.28 44.89 2.91
N GLY A 1185 3.42 44.03 2.34
CA GLY A 1185 2.47 43.23 3.13
C GLY A 1185 3.13 42.08 3.89
N GLN A 1186 4.21 41.49 3.36
CA GLN A 1186 5.07 40.56 4.11
C GLN A 1186 5.84 41.31 5.20
N GLU A 1187 6.43 42.46 4.87
CA GLU A 1187 7.16 43.32 5.79
C GLU A 1187 6.27 43.81 6.95
N LEU A 1188 5.01 44.20 6.68
CA LEU A 1188 4.03 44.54 7.72
C LEU A 1188 3.75 43.35 8.65
N ASN A 1189 3.51 42.16 8.09
CA ASN A 1189 3.24 40.97 8.89
C ASN A 1189 4.47 40.53 9.70
N GLU A 1190 5.67 40.60 9.12
CA GLU A 1190 6.92 40.33 9.81
C GLU A 1190 7.18 41.35 10.92
N LEU A 1191 6.86 42.64 10.69
CA LEU A 1191 7.01 43.69 11.69
C LEU A 1191 6.05 43.48 12.86
N VAL A 1192 4.78 43.18 12.60
CA VAL A 1192 3.76 42.86 13.62
C VAL A 1192 4.19 41.65 14.46
N ILE A 1193 4.63 40.57 13.81
CA ILE A 1193 5.12 39.37 14.49
C ILE A 1193 6.38 39.69 15.31
N SER A 1194 7.31 40.47 14.77
CA SER A 1194 8.55 40.85 15.46
C SER A 1194 8.27 41.72 16.71
N GLN A 1195 7.29 42.62 16.67
CA GLN A 1195 6.93 43.48 17.80
C GLN A 1195 6.22 42.70 18.91
N LEU A 1196 5.35 41.75 18.55
CA LEU A 1196 4.65 40.88 19.50
C LEU A 1196 5.60 39.89 20.19
N LEU A 1197 6.62 39.40 19.47
CA LEU A 1197 7.57 38.40 19.98
C LEU A 1197 8.83 39.00 20.62
N ASN A 1198 9.07 40.31 20.47
CA ASN A 1198 10.25 40.96 21.05
C ASN A 1198 10.06 41.12 22.57
N PRO A 1199 10.87 40.46 23.42
CA PRO A 1199 10.72 40.50 24.89
C PRO A 1199 10.99 41.88 25.51
N SER A 1200 11.44 42.85 24.71
CA SER A 1200 11.65 44.25 25.11
C SER A 1200 10.53 45.20 24.66
N SER A 1201 9.53 44.74 23.92
CA SER A 1201 8.33 45.54 23.61
C SER A 1201 7.38 45.57 24.80
N ASP A 1202 6.64 46.67 24.97
CA ASP A 1202 5.63 46.77 26.02
C ASP A 1202 4.45 45.79 25.77
N PHE A 1203 4.24 45.37 24.52
CA PHE A 1203 3.17 44.47 24.07
C PHE A 1203 3.38 42.99 24.44
N ALA A 1204 4.63 42.54 24.51
CA ALA A 1204 4.95 41.14 24.83
C ALA A 1204 4.47 40.71 26.24
N ARG A 1205 4.12 41.66 27.11
CA ARG A 1205 3.57 41.38 28.45
C ARG A 1205 2.08 41.02 28.45
N ASP A 1206 1.35 41.41 27.41
CA ASP A 1206 -0.10 41.28 27.33
C ASP A 1206 -0.55 40.14 26.40
N VAL A 1207 0.39 39.53 25.67
CA VAL A 1207 0.17 38.34 24.84
C VAL A 1207 0.28 37.08 25.70
N THR A 1208 -0.72 36.20 25.62
CA THR A 1208 -0.71 34.93 26.38
C THR A 1208 -0.52 33.73 25.45
N GLU A 1209 0.47 32.90 25.77
CA GLU A 1209 0.77 31.67 25.04
C GLU A 1209 0.02 30.47 25.63
N TYR A 1210 -0.56 29.65 24.74
CA TYR A 1210 -1.26 28.43 25.09
C TYR A 1210 -0.87 27.27 24.17
N SER A 1211 -0.86 26.05 24.69
CA SER A 1211 -0.80 24.83 23.89
C SER A 1211 -2.21 24.23 23.76
N ALA A 1212 -2.67 23.99 22.54
CA ALA A 1212 -4.00 23.47 22.26
C ALA A 1212 -4.10 22.00 22.72
N GLY A 1213 -4.99 21.68 23.67
CA GLY A 1213 -5.13 20.32 24.20
C GLY A 1213 -6.24 19.51 23.53
N THR A 1214 -7.50 19.92 23.71
CA THR A 1214 -8.67 19.31 23.08
C THR A 1214 -9.50 20.38 22.40
N ILE A 1215 -9.75 20.21 21.10
CA ILE A 1215 -10.50 21.15 20.29
C ILE A 1215 -11.86 20.53 19.98
N ARG A 1216 -12.93 21.23 20.33
CA ARG A 1216 -14.31 20.81 20.07
C ARG A 1216 -15.02 21.84 19.20
N HIS A 1217 -15.52 21.36 18.07
CA HIS A 1217 -16.41 22.10 17.19
C HIS A 1217 -17.79 22.17 17.85
N VAL A 1218 -18.16 23.33 18.39
CA VAL A 1218 -19.46 23.56 19.01
C VAL A 1218 -20.40 24.14 17.94
N GLY A 1219 -21.04 23.24 17.19
CA GLY A 1219 -22.18 23.61 16.34
C GLY A 1219 -23.35 24.09 17.20
N LYS A 1220 -24.22 24.95 16.64
CA LYS A 1220 -25.44 25.41 17.33
C LYS A 1220 -26.17 24.22 17.96
N GLN A 1221 -26.41 24.30 19.27
CA GLN A 1221 -27.48 23.50 19.89
C GLN A 1221 -28.80 23.90 19.23
N TYR A 1222 -29.35 22.97 18.45
CA TYR A 1222 -30.80 22.80 18.31
C TYR A 1222 -31.17 21.40 18.76
#